data_AF-A0A1V6AKS0-F1
#
_entry.id   AF-A0A1V6AKS0-F1
#
_cell.length_a   1.000
_cell.length_b   1.000
_cell.length_c   1.000
_cell.angle_alpha   90.00
_cell.angle_beta   90.00
_cell.angle_gamma   90.00
#
_symmetry.space_group_name_H-M   'P 1'
#
loop_
_entity.id
_entity.type
_entity.pdbx_description
1 polymer ?
#
loop_
_entity_poly.entity_id
_entity_poly.type
_entity_poly.pdbx_seq_one_letter_code
_entity_poly.pdbx_strand_id
1 'polypeptide(L)'
;MNRLQSLYDETAGNGISPVQYMPKTPLTSRFVSPWDTSGWYSVKCNFQKGALLYSNCTDTVKDIDECYAGADYIQTFNSKAINLIDHPELDFFVETYADVTVAMEESCKPEWLKTWINTERIMTSSKGTKYCLYTKEFTKGAHVNIPGFDTDHNHYIVIIKPLSNKEKLHGIVKINYPNAQLQTYKKRPYKSHLVEVFNKKNDGIFTNEYQSYGCCSIQTDKDDKENKYLALETTDKCNKAYVKKIIDTKLVYPYIFECKLNISKHSVVKAFLVDNKGNNIGALFNNDGYVYNAEKDTKICPFQEDTDITLKLKADSKKKTYEIWINHIKQADAIPFNFDSINYILFYIESKKSLSHAYIDNIYLYDDTEIYAVNERFEKDDLKNWSSNSQLTIEPYPFNKDRSLALTGKKEASYATYGFSPIDDTVSIETKVKVTDESFSLLPQLADKDGKAVLNIAMYKNNLYATDGQKWKRIYEGLTPWMYYPCNNWFNIKVTADIKKSTYDLYIDGAKRAQEFNFMNKVSNIGQMAFSCEKSSKIYINRIRISDCADFSRGMLPNAKIFDVKKAPYNAKGDGRTLDTEKIQKAIDDAAYTGGTVYIHDGVFFTGGLILKSDMTLFIDKSATVLGTQDHSQYKLVSPGISLCAIRQLGRGLIYGENVSNVRITGGGTLDGNGTYRYKMNDPLQNREADARPDIVYITYSKDITIENVDMKSSAFWTVVPLSSGNITIRNLNLDCMNTPNRDGIDPVDCHDMTIYNCNIMAGDDGLCFKSSDNVGCYNIDAFDLMIQSLASGIKFGTDTYYCLKNARIRDCAIKNVNRCGVSLETVDGAAVEDVVFERLDMTDVGAPLYITVGARNRLPRGGQPIRRSYIKNVTFKDIRFEQPYPFSFTRDIRENMVIGQSKDQLIENVHFENFDLKLPGGMKSKPKPPVVINDKYPEYDRHGLSSGHAFTIKYAKNITFKNIKVTLEKKDAREETAYFDYED
;
A
#
# COMPACT_ATOMS: atom_id res chain seq x y z
N MET A 1 13.88 -38.61 22.58
CA MET A 1 13.24 -37.33 23.00
C MET A 1 14.18 -36.27 23.62
N ASN A 2 15.16 -36.61 24.47
CA ASN A 2 15.86 -35.60 25.29
C ASN A 2 17.07 -34.86 24.67
N ARG A 3 17.55 -35.20 23.46
CA ARG A 3 18.86 -34.68 22.96
C ARG A 3 18.78 -33.36 22.18
N LEU A 4 17.67 -33.10 21.47
CA LEU A 4 17.42 -31.81 20.81
C LEU A 4 16.73 -30.82 21.75
N GLN A 5 15.85 -31.31 22.63
CA GLN A 5 15.25 -30.50 23.70
C GLN A 5 16.33 -29.90 24.63
N SER A 6 17.32 -30.70 25.06
CA SER A 6 18.43 -30.21 25.90
C SER A 6 19.34 -29.20 25.18
N LEU A 7 19.45 -29.28 23.86
CA LEU A 7 20.18 -28.29 23.04
C LEU A 7 19.43 -26.95 23.00
N TYR A 8 18.09 -26.95 23.14
CA TYR A 8 17.27 -25.75 23.16
C TYR A 8 17.00 -25.17 24.57
N ASP A 9 17.32 -25.93 25.64
CA ASP A 9 17.00 -25.61 27.04
C ASP A 9 18.20 -25.09 27.87
N GLU A 10 19.39 -24.86 27.29
CA GLU A 10 20.55 -24.33 28.03
C GLU A 10 20.31 -22.86 28.44
N THR A 11 19.62 -22.71 29.58
CA THR A 11 19.42 -21.45 30.27
C THR A 11 20.49 -21.23 31.34
N ALA A 12 20.84 -19.95 31.44
CA ALA A 12 21.72 -19.35 32.40
C ALA A 12 21.43 -19.76 33.85
N GLY A 13 22.49 -19.87 34.65
CA GLY A 13 22.42 -19.83 36.10
C GLY A 13 22.04 -18.44 36.60
N ASN A 14 20.74 -18.12 36.56
CA ASN A 14 20.07 -17.08 37.36
C ASN A 14 18.53 -17.17 37.19
N GLY A 15 17.90 -18.19 37.77
CA GLY A 15 16.52 -18.21 38.33
C GLY A 15 15.28 -17.69 37.55
N ILE A 16 15.40 -17.09 36.36
CA ILE A 16 14.29 -16.55 35.56
C ILE A 16 14.58 -16.93 34.10
N SER A 17 13.66 -17.67 33.46
CA SER A 17 13.86 -18.16 32.10
C SER A 17 13.88 -17.01 31.08
N PRO A 18 14.93 -16.87 30.24
CA PRO A 18 14.98 -15.94 29.11
C PRO A 18 13.81 -16.10 28.14
N VAL A 19 13.16 -17.27 28.12
CA VAL A 19 12.03 -17.61 27.24
C VAL A 19 10.78 -16.76 27.51
N GLN A 20 10.65 -16.16 28.70
CA GLN A 20 9.57 -15.19 28.98
C GLN A 20 9.82 -13.80 28.36
N TYR A 21 11.04 -13.51 27.90
CA TYR A 21 11.43 -12.15 27.48
C TYR A 21 12.05 -12.07 26.07
N MET A 22 12.64 -13.15 25.56
CA MET A 22 13.14 -13.27 24.18
C MET A 22 12.54 -14.52 23.50
N PRO A 23 12.24 -14.46 22.19
CA PRO A 23 11.86 -15.63 21.43
C PRO A 23 13.05 -16.57 21.23
N LYS A 24 12.76 -17.84 20.91
CA LYS A 24 13.76 -18.81 20.46
C LYS A 24 14.46 -18.31 19.19
N THR A 25 15.79 -18.42 19.13
CA THR A 25 16.57 -18.18 17.92
C THR A 25 16.02 -19.04 16.76
N PRO A 26 15.60 -18.43 15.65
CA PRO A 26 15.08 -19.17 14.51
C PRO A 26 16.23 -19.87 13.78
N LEU A 27 15.96 -21.02 13.16
CA LEU A 27 16.95 -21.67 12.28
C LEU A 27 16.93 -21.10 10.88
N THR A 28 15.75 -20.63 10.43
CA THR A 28 15.53 -20.10 9.09
C THR A 28 15.13 -18.63 9.12
N SER A 29 15.33 -17.92 8.02
CA SER A 29 14.73 -16.60 7.80
C SER A 29 14.52 -16.37 6.31
N ARG A 30 13.97 -15.19 5.95
CA ARG A 30 13.91 -14.69 4.58
C ARG A 30 13.38 -15.75 3.61
N PHE A 31 12.33 -16.45 4.05
CA PHE A 31 11.70 -17.50 3.26
C PHE A 31 10.72 -16.83 2.30
N VAL A 32 10.89 -17.13 1.03
CA VAL A 32 10.03 -16.66 -0.05
C VAL A 32 9.30 -17.86 -0.59
N SER A 33 7.96 -17.83 -0.51
CA SER A 33 7.16 -18.84 -1.18
C SER A 33 7.35 -18.71 -2.69
N PRO A 34 7.38 -19.82 -3.44
CA PRO A 34 7.43 -19.76 -4.88
C PRO A 34 6.28 -18.92 -5.45
N TRP A 35 6.61 -18.18 -6.51
CA TRP A 35 5.82 -17.11 -7.14
C TRP A 35 4.36 -17.46 -7.51
N ASP A 36 3.99 -18.74 -7.50
CA ASP A 36 2.66 -19.23 -7.86
C ASP A 36 1.97 -20.09 -6.78
N THR A 37 2.43 -20.06 -5.52
CA THR A 37 2.02 -21.07 -4.53
C THR A 37 1.50 -20.51 -3.21
N SER A 38 0.80 -19.38 -3.27
CA SER A 38 0.20 -18.71 -2.10
C SER A 38 -0.48 -19.67 -1.11
N GLY A 39 0.05 -19.75 0.11
CA GLY A 39 -0.51 -20.55 1.19
C GLY A 39 -0.13 -22.04 1.14
N TRP A 40 0.66 -22.46 0.15
CA TRP A 40 1.04 -23.85 -0.01
C TRP A 40 2.34 -24.23 0.68
N TYR A 41 3.21 -23.25 0.93
CA TYR A 41 4.46 -23.46 1.64
C TYR A 41 4.44 -22.69 2.94
N SER A 42 4.94 -23.32 3.99
CA SER A 42 5.14 -22.65 5.27
C SER A 42 6.29 -23.28 6.03
N VAL A 43 7.04 -22.45 6.74
CA VAL A 43 7.96 -22.93 7.77
C VAL A 43 7.12 -23.52 8.90
N LYS A 44 7.59 -24.57 9.52
CA LYS A 44 6.98 -25.24 10.67
C LYS A 44 8.07 -25.57 11.67
N CYS A 45 7.70 -25.70 12.93
CA CYS A 45 8.60 -26.11 14.00
C CYS A 45 8.17 -27.47 14.57
N ASN A 46 9.08 -28.14 15.26
CA ASN A 46 8.84 -29.40 15.94
C ASN A 46 8.45 -30.55 15.01
N PHE A 47 9.29 -30.82 14.01
CA PHE A 47 9.13 -31.99 13.12
C PHE A 47 9.15 -33.29 13.93
N GLN A 48 8.12 -34.13 13.81
CA GLN A 48 7.96 -35.36 14.59
C GLN A 48 6.90 -36.28 13.98
N LYS A 49 6.72 -37.50 14.52
CA LYS A 49 5.60 -38.39 14.15
C LYS A 49 4.26 -37.65 14.31
N GLY A 50 3.39 -37.76 13.30
CA GLY A 50 2.13 -37.03 13.20
C GLY A 50 2.22 -35.64 12.57
N ALA A 51 3.43 -35.09 12.34
CA ALA A 51 3.57 -33.81 11.65
C ALA A 51 3.03 -33.90 10.21
N LEU A 52 2.31 -32.86 9.77
CA LEU A 52 1.73 -32.79 8.44
C LEU A 52 2.82 -32.49 7.41
N LEU A 53 2.95 -33.34 6.40
CA LEU A 53 3.99 -33.25 5.37
C LEU A 53 3.69 -32.13 4.36
N TYR A 54 2.44 -32.10 3.89
CA TYR A 54 2.02 -31.18 2.84
C TYR A 54 0.86 -30.29 3.27
N SER A 55 0.81 -29.07 2.76
CA SER A 55 -0.25 -28.10 3.08
C SER A 55 -1.64 -28.47 2.54
N ASN A 56 -1.71 -29.27 1.47
CA ASN A 56 -2.93 -29.54 0.72
C ASN A 56 -3.46 -30.98 0.84
N CYS A 57 -2.90 -31.79 1.74
CA CYS A 57 -3.41 -33.13 1.99
C CYS A 57 -3.17 -33.57 3.44
N THR A 58 -3.79 -34.67 3.85
CA THR A 58 -3.73 -35.21 5.22
C THR A 58 -2.55 -36.14 5.49
N ASP A 59 -1.55 -36.20 4.58
CA ASP A 59 -0.41 -37.10 4.76
C ASP A 59 0.54 -36.61 5.85
N THR A 60 0.92 -37.50 6.76
CA THR A 60 1.66 -37.18 7.98
C THR A 60 2.89 -38.07 8.12
N VAL A 61 3.86 -37.64 8.92
CA VAL A 61 5.02 -38.46 9.28
C VAL A 61 4.53 -39.67 10.10
N LYS A 62 4.69 -40.89 9.58
CA LYS A 62 4.42 -42.13 10.33
C LYS A 62 5.63 -42.56 11.14
N ASP A 63 6.79 -42.60 10.49
CA ASP A 63 8.07 -42.95 11.11
C ASP A 63 9.22 -42.11 10.57
N ILE A 64 10.15 -41.75 11.44
CA ILE A 64 11.34 -40.94 11.19
C ILE A 64 12.37 -41.24 12.27
N ASP A 65 13.66 -41.25 11.89
CA ASP A 65 14.76 -41.37 12.85
C ASP A 65 14.70 -40.26 13.93
N GLU A 66 14.87 -40.64 15.20
CA GLU A 66 14.77 -39.73 16.35
C GLU A 66 15.71 -38.52 16.26
N CYS A 67 16.80 -38.61 15.49
CA CYS A 67 17.72 -37.49 15.33
C CYS A 67 17.12 -36.28 14.57
N TYR A 68 15.95 -36.42 13.94
CA TYR A 68 15.21 -35.32 13.30
C TYR A 68 14.05 -34.76 14.14
N ALA A 69 13.75 -35.39 15.29
CA ALA A 69 12.65 -34.97 16.15
C ALA A 69 12.90 -33.57 16.76
N GLY A 70 11.96 -32.64 16.60
CA GLY A 70 12.06 -31.28 17.14
C GLY A 70 12.71 -30.26 16.20
N ALA A 71 13.08 -30.65 14.98
CA ALA A 71 13.66 -29.77 13.96
C ALA A 71 12.65 -28.74 13.42
N ASP A 72 13.14 -27.64 12.85
CA ASP A 72 12.32 -26.84 11.95
C ASP A 72 12.19 -27.58 10.61
N TYR A 73 11.08 -27.41 9.92
CA TYR A 73 10.88 -28.00 8.61
C TYR A 73 10.05 -27.08 7.72
N ILE A 74 10.14 -27.25 6.40
CA ILE A 74 9.28 -26.56 5.45
C ILE A 74 8.21 -27.54 5.03
N GLN A 75 6.97 -27.25 5.40
CA GLN A 75 5.80 -27.93 4.87
C GLN A 75 5.60 -27.48 3.43
N THR A 76 5.66 -28.44 2.49
CA THR A 76 5.61 -28.18 1.05
C THR A 76 4.20 -28.41 0.48
N PHE A 77 4.03 -28.12 -0.80
CA PHE A 77 2.81 -28.45 -1.53
C PHE A 77 2.93 -29.82 -2.19
N ASN A 78 1.87 -30.63 -2.15
CA ASN A 78 1.82 -31.85 -2.94
C ASN A 78 1.11 -31.60 -4.28
N SER A 79 1.88 -31.23 -5.31
CA SER A 79 1.37 -31.03 -6.67
C SER A 79 0.65 -32.27 -7.22
N LYS A 80 1.15 -33.46 -6.91
CA LYS A 80 0.55 -34.74 -7.30
C LYS A 80 -0.87 -34.92 -6.75
N ALA A 81 -1.16 -34.41 -5.56
CA ALA A 81 -2.49 -34.52 -4.95
C ALA A 81 -3.59 -33.80 -5.76
N ILE A 82 -3.21 -32.93 -6.69
CA ILE A 82 -4.12 -32.24 -7.62
C ILE A 82 -3.75 -32.47 -9.09
N ASN A 83 -3.02 -33.55 -9.40
CA ASN A 83 -2.59 -33.94 -10.75
C ASN A 83 -1.71 -32.89 -11.46
N LEU A 84 -0.84 -32.20 -10.73
CA LEU A 84 0.22 -31.35 -11.28
C LEU A 84 1.59 -32.03 -11.13
N ILE A 85 2.43 -31.92 -12.16
CA ILE A 85 3.78 -32.52 -12.20
C ILE A 85 4.90 -31.53 -11.84
N ASP A 86 4.56 -30.26 -11.67
CA ASP A 86 5.49 -29.16 -11.38
C ASP A 86 5.70 -29.04 -9.86
N HIS A 87 6.95 -29.20 -9.42
CA HIS A 87 7.37 -29.08 -8.02
C HIS A 87 8.35 -27.91 -7.90
N PRO A 88 7.91 -26.75 -7.36
CA PRO A 88 8.69 -25.52 -7.42
C PRO A 88 9.90 -25.52 -6.47
N GLU A 89 10.87 -24.67 -6.75
CA GLU A 89 12.07 -24.49 -5.91
C GLU A 89 11.76 -23.94 -4.52
N LEU A 90 12.71 -24.06 -3.57
CA LEU A 90 12.64 -23.39 -2.27
C LEU A 90 13.87 -22.52 -2.02
N ASP A 91 13.60 -21.32 -1.52
CA ASP A 91 14.58 -20.27 -1.28
C ASP A 91 14.44 -19.67 0.12
N PHE A 92 15.50 -19.81 0.92
CA PHE A 92 15.55 -19.29 2.29
C PHE A 92 16.98 -19.10 2.78
N PHE A 93 17.13 -18.54 3.98
CA PHE A 93 18.43 -18.41 4.65
C PHE A 93 18.45 -19.20 5.94
N VAL A 94 19.63 -19.71 6.31
CA VAL A 94 19.88 -20.27 7.64
C VAL A 94 20.51 -19.23 8.55
N GLU A 95 19.99 -19.07 9.76
CA GLU A 95 20.45 -18.05 10.73
C GLU A 95 21.51 -18.60 11.69
N THR A 96 21.81 -19.89 11.60
CA THR A 96 22.87 -20.59 12.33
C THR A 96 23.57 -21.60 11.41
N TYR A 97 24.67 -22.19 11.88
CA TYR A 97 25.24 -23.38 11.22
C TYR A 97 24.22 -24.51 11.31
N ALA A 98 23.83 -25.07 10.17
CA ALA A 98 22.73 -26.02 10.10
C ALA A 98 22.97 -27.12 9.06
N ASP A 99 22.49 -28.32 9.38
CA ASP A 99 22.17 -29.36 8.42
C ASP A 99 20.83 -29.04 7.79
N VAL A 100 20.80 -28.96 6.47
CA VAL A 100 19.57 -29.01 5.70
C VAL A 100 19.45 -30.40 5.13
N THR A 101 18.31 -31.05 5.36
CA THR A 101 18.01 -32.39 4.87
C THR A 101 16.78 -32.37 3.99
N VAL A 102 16.88 -32.92 2.78
CA VAL A 102 15.74 -33.15 1.90
C VAL A 102 15.28 -34.60 2.00
N ALA A 103 14.01 -34.81 2.31
CA ALA A 103 13.36 -36.11 2.24
C ALA A 103 12.72 -36.25 0.86
N MET A 104 13.26 -37.13 0.03
CA MET A 104 12.83 -37.36 -1.35
C MET A 104 12.23 -38.75 -1.48
N GLU A 105 11.12 -38.91 -2.21
CA GLU A 105 10.52 -40.22 -2.49
C GLU A 105 11.59 -41.20 -3.02
N GLU A 106 11.63 -42.45 -2.52
CA GLU A 106 12.74 -43.41 -2.75
C GLU A 106 13.08 -43.65 -4.23
N SER A 107 12.07 -43.60 -5.09
CA SER A 107 12.17 -43.74 -6.55
C SER A 107 12.61 -42.45 -7.26
N CYS A 108 12.44 -41.28 -6.64
CA CYS A 108 12.75 -39.99 -7.23
C CYS A 108 14.22 -39.60 -6.98
N LYS A 109 14.98 -39.41 -8.05
CA LYS A 109 16.44 -39.14 -7.99
C LYS A 109 16.85 -38.01 -8.95
N PRO A 110 16.40 -36.77 -8.73
CA PRO A 110 16.84 -35.64 -9.56
C PRO A 110 18.37 -35.45 -9.47
N GLU A 111 18.96 -34.99 -10.58
CA GLU A 111 20.41 -34.90 -10.74
C GLU A 111 21.12 -34.10 -9.65
N TRP A 112 20.48 -33.02 -9.17
CA TRP A 112 21.03 -32.13 -8.16
C TRP A 112 21.30 -32.82 -6.81
N LEU A 113 20.61 -33.94 -6.50
CA LEU A 113 20.85 -34.73 -5.30
C LEU A 113 22.24 -35.37 -5.25
N LYS A 114 22.93 -35.52 -6.38
CA LYS A 114 24.31 -36.06 -6.40
C LYS A 114 25.30 -35.21 -5.60
N THR A 115 24.97 -33.94 -5.37
CA THR A 115 25.77 -33.01 -4.56
C THR A 115 25.42 -33.05 -3.07
N TRP A 116 24.44 -33.88 -2.67
CA TRP A 116 23.97 -34.07 -1.30
C TRP A 116 24.39 -35.46 -0.78
N ILE A 117 24.59 -35.57 0.53
CA ILE A 117 25.04 -36.81 1.18
C ILE A 117 23.82 -37.65 1.51
N ASN A 118 23.69 -38.85 0.92
CA ASN A 118 22.66 -39.81 1.33
C ASN A 118 22.96 -40.30 2.75
N THR A 119 22.02 -40.14 3.68
CA THR A 119 22.23 -40.51 5.09
C THR A 119 21.93 -41.98 5.38
N GLU A 120 21.51 -42.76 4.38
CA GLU A 120 21.02 -44.14 4.50
C GLU A 120 19.79 -44.30 5.42
N ARG A 121 19.16 -43.18 5.81
CA ARG A 121 17.97 -43.15 6.67
C ARG A 121 16.72 -42.98 5.81
N ILE A 122 15.61 -43.50 6.32
CA ILE A 122 14.30 -43.48 5.65
C ILE A 122 13.26 -42.84 6.57
N MET A 123 12.40 -42.01 5.99
CA MET A 123 11.14 -41.56 6.58
C MET A 123 9.99 -42.29 5.89
N THR A 124 8.94 -42.66 6.64
CA THR A 124 7.71 -43.21 6.05
C THR A 124 6.51 -42.33 6.39
N SER A 125 5.63 -42.08 5.42
CA SER A 125 4.38 -41.34 5.64
C SER A 125 3.21 -42.22 6.09
N SER A 126 2.13 -41.62 6.56
CA SER A 126 0.91 -42.35 6.97
C SER A 126 0.21 -43.03 5.79
N LYS A 127 0.44 -42.56 4.56
CA LYS A 127 0.03 -43.23 3.32
C LYS A 127 0.98 -44.33 2.83
N GLY A 128 2.07 -44.59 3.54
CA GLY A 128 3.03 -45.65 3.22
C GLY A 128 4.12 -45.26 2.21
N THR A 129 4.20 -44.00 1.79
CA THR A 129 5.28 -43.52 0.93
C THR A 129 6.59 -43.50 1.72
N LYS A 130 7.67 -44.01 1.10
CA LYS A 130 9.02 -44.00 1.66
C LYS A 130 9.83 -42.85 1.07
N TYR A 131 10.54 -42.13 1.93
CA TYR A 131 11.43 -41.04 1.55
C TYR A 131 12.86 -41.33 2.01
N CYS A 132 13.81 -41.27 1.09
CA CYS A 132 15.25 -41.27 1.39
C CYS A 132 15.69 -39.87 1.81
N LEU A 133 16.55 -39.79 2.83
CA LEU A 133 17.03 -38.54 3.41
C LEU A 133 18.43 -38.21 2.88
N TYR A 134 18.58 -37.01 2.31
CA TYR A 134 19.84 -36.48 1.81
C TYR A 134 20.17 -35.17 2.52
N THR A 135 21.40 -35.01 3.02
CA THR A 135 21.78 -33.86 3.85
C THR A 135 22.95 -33.08 3.28
N LYS A 136 23.01 -31.79 3.60
CA LYS A 136 24.12 -30.88 3.30
C LYS A 136 24.25 -29.84 4.41
N GLU A 137 25.50 -29.55 4.78
CA GLU A 137 25.82 -28.54 5.80
C GLU A 137 25.85 -27.14 5.20
N PHE A 138 25.32 -26.17 5.94
CA PHE A 138 25.31 -24.76 5.60
C PHE A 138 25.85 -23.91 6.76
N THR A 139 26.64 -22.89 6.42
CA THR A 139 27.16 -21.93 7.40
C THR A 139 26.10 -20.92 7.81
N LYS A 140 26.24 -20.30 8.98
CA LYS A 140 25.38 -19.18 9.40
C LYS A 140 25.30 -18.09 8.31
N GLY A 141 24.08 -17.64 8.02
CA GLY A 141 23.78 -16.62 7.03
C GLY A 141 23.78 -17.13 5.58
N ALA A 142 24.01 -18.42 5.35
CA ALA A 142 24.01 -18.97 3.99
C ALA A 142 22.60 -18.94 3.38
N HIS A 143 22.55 -18.56 2.10
CA HIS A 143 21.38 -18.74 1.24
C HIS A 143 21.31 -20.22 0.85
N VAL A 144 20.16 -20.83 1.10
CA VAL A 144 19.82 -22.19 0.70
C VAL A 144 18.80 -22.11 -0.44
N ASN A 145 19.20 -22.62 -1.61
CA ASN A 145 18.33 -22.82 -2.76
C ASN A 145 18.24 -24.32 -3.03
N ILE A 146 17.03 -24.86 -3.00
CA ILE A 146 16.73 -26.27 -3.31
C ILE A 146 15.96 -26.26 -4.62
N PRO A 147 16.53 -26.79 -5.72
CA PRO A 147 15.90 -26.69 -7.03
C PRO A 147 14.56 -27.42 -7.12
N GLY A 148 13.64 -26.84 -7.89
CA GLY A 148 12.43 -27.53 -8.35
C GLY A 148 12.75 -28.65 -9.35
N PHE A 149 11.75 -29.47 -9.67
CA PHE A 149 11.86 -30.61 -10.61
C PHE A 149 10.49 -31.05 -11.13
N ASP A 150 10.44 -31.66 -12.32
CA ASP A 150 9.19 -32.08 -12.97
C ASP A 150 9.04 -33.61 -12.94
N THR A 151 8.15 -34.13 -12.10
CA THR A 151 7.89 -35.58 -11.97
C THR A 151 6.46 -35.88 -11.52
N ASP A 152 6.02 -37.13 -11.65
CA ASP A 152 4.78 -37.63 -11.07
C ASP A 152 4.91 -38.10 -9.61
N HIS A 153 6.06 -37.89 -8.96
CA HIS A 153 6.29 -38.18 -7.54
C HIS A 153 5.73 -37.08 -6.63
N ASN A 154 5.72 -37.31 -5.32
CA ASN A 154 5.44 -36.22 -4.37
C ASN A 154 6.62 -35.25 -4.31
N HIS A 155 6.35 -34.01 -3.90
CA HIS A 155 7.40 -33.02 -3.63
C HIS A 155 8.27 -33.46 -2.44
N TYR A 156 9.52 -33.00 -2.36
CA TYR A 156 10.39 -33.23 -1.20
C TYR A 156 9.90 -32.49 0.05
N ILE A 157 10.39 -32.95 1.21
CA ILE A 157 10.21 -32.28 2.52
C ILE A 157 11.57 -31.78 2.98
N VAL A 158 11.65 -30.54 3.47
CA VAL A 158 12.91 -29.96 3.94
C VAL A 158 12.92 -29.92 5.46
N ILE A 159 13.91 -30.53 6.08
CA ILE A 159 14.13 -30.58 7.53
C ILE A 159 15.43 -29.85 7.84
N ILE A 160 15.42 -29.00 8.85
CA ILE A 160 16.52 -28.08 9.14
C ILE A 160 16.92 -28.21 10.60
N LYS A 161 18.19 -28.57 10.82
CA LYS A 161 18.73 -28.89 12.14
C LYS A 161 19.97 -28.04 12.43
N PRO A 162 20.14 -27.52 13.65
CA PRO A 162 21.36 -26.80 14.00
C PRO A 162 22.55 -27.78 14.17
N LEU A 163 23.72 -27.37 13.70
CA LEU A 163 25.01 -28.07 13.90
C LEU A 163 25.73 -27.61 15.18
N SER A 164 25.40 -26.42 15.68
CA SER A 164 25.93 -25.92 16.96
C SER A 164 24.93 -24.96 17.62
N ASN A 165 24.85 -25.01 18.95
CA ASN A 165 23.92 -24.21 19.75
C ASN A 165 24.59 -23.10 20.58
N LYS A 166 25.81 -22.70 20.21
CA LYS A 166 26.58 -21.69 20.96
C LYS A 166 26.26 -20.26 20.50
N GLU A 167 25.00 -19.83 20.57
CA GLU A 167 24.70 -18.39 20.60
C GLU A 167 24.37 -17.97 22.03
N LYS A 168 25.19 -17.08 22.60
CA LYS A 168 24.91 -16.46 23.89
C LYS A 168 23.78 -15.46 23.71
N LEU A 169 22.67 -15.68 24.40
CA LEU A 169 21.66 -14.64 24.60
C LEU A 169 22.31 -13.50 25.40
N HIS A 170 22.34 -12.30 24.84
CA HIS A 170 22.75 -11.12 25.58
C HIS A 170 21.60 -10.68 26.51
N GLY A 171 21.95 -10.22 27.71
CA GLY A 171 20.98 -9.91 28.76
C GLY A 171 19.92 -8.91 28.31
N ILE A 172 18.65 -9.28 28.49
CA ILE A 172 17.51 -8.43 28.16
C ILE A 172 17.44 -7.30 29.17
N VAL A 173 17.19 -6.08 28.70
CA VAL A 173 17.06 -4.92 29.57
C VAL A 173 15.64 -4.89 30.13
N LYS A 174 15.53 -4.81 31.46
CA LYS A 174 14.28 -4.51 32.13
C LYS A 174 13.84 -3.10 31.72
N ILE A 175 12.72 -3.00 31.02
CA ILE A 175 12.11 -1.72 30.66
C ILE A 175 11.51 -1.11 31.93
N ASN A 176 11.97 0.08 32.30
CA ASN A 176 11.33 0.85 33.36
C ASN A 176 10.43 1.89 32.72
N TYR A 177 9.12 1.73 32.92
CA TYR A 177 8.13 2.72 32.55
C TYR A 177 8.06 3.78 33.67
N PRO A 178 8.14 5.08 33.33
CA PRO A 178 7.94 6.11 34.32
C PRO A 178 6.49 6.10 34.82
N ASN A 179 6.28 6.30 36.12
CA ASN A 179 4.96 6.64 36.67
C ASN A 179 4.62 8.08 36.26
N ALA A 180 4.26 8.28 34.99
CA ALA A 180 3.85 9.57 34.48
C ALA A 180 2.37 9.81 34.83
N GLN A 181 2.05 11.02 35.31
CA GLN A 181 0.66 11.48 35.32
C GLN A 181 0.22 11.77 33.87
N LEU A 182 -0.17 10.71 33.17
CA LEU A 182 -0.66 10.80 31.80
C LEU A 182 -2.08 11.38 31.80
N GLN A 183 -2.33 12.37 30.95
CA GLN A 183 -3.66 12.96 30.81
C GLN A 183 -4.65 11.91 30.32
N THR A 184 -5.85 11.87 30.90
CA THR A 184 -6.93 11.01 30.42
C THR A 184 -7.26 11.33 28.96
N TYR A 185 -7.33 10.30 28.12
CA TYR A 185 -7.77 10.48 26.74
C TYR A 185 -9.24 10.87 26.70
N LYS A 186 -9.56 11.95 25.98
CA LYS A 186 -10.94 12.37 25.75
C LYS A 186 -11.43 11.78 24.45
N LYS A 187 -12.30 10.77 24.53
CA LYS A 187 -12.94 10.15 23.36
C LYS A 187 -13.61 11.21 22.49
N ARG A 188 -13.37 11.14 21.18
CA ARG A 188 -13.84 12.14 20.22
C ARG A 188 -15.12 11.66 19.53
N PRO A 189 -16.23 12.41 19.61
CA PRO A 189 -17.41 12.14 18.80
C PRO A 189 -17.24 12.80 17.43
N TYR A 190 -16.85 12.02 16.43
CA TYR A 190 -16.83 12.46 15.03
C TYR A 190 -18.24 12.58 14.48
N LYS A 191 -18.50 13.60 13.66
CA LYS A 191 -19.80 13.89 13.08
C LYS A 191 -19.71 14.17 11.58
N SER A 192 -20.62 13.55 10.84
CA SER A 192 -21.01 14.05 9.52
C SER A 192 -22.10 15.10 9.74
N HIS A 193 -21.81 16.36 9.43
CA HIS A 193 -22.72 17.49 9.69
C HIS A 193 -23.71 17.69 8.55
N LEU A 194 -23.25 17.57 7.30
CA LEU A 194 -24.06 17.72 6.10
C LEU A 194 -23.62 16.76 5.00
N VAL A 195 -24.60 16.13 4.35
CA VAL A 195 -24.50 15.55 3.01
C VAL A 195 -25.68 16.07 2.21
N GLU A 196 -25.43 16.79 1.12
CA GLU A 196 -26.49 17.33 0.28
C GLU A 196 -26.18 17.06 -1.19
N VAL A 197 -27.12 16.37 -1.83
CA VAL A 197 -27.26 16.23 -3.28
C VAL A 197 -28.67 16.68 -3.66
N PHE A 198 -28.86 17.26 -4.85
CA PHE A 198 -30.14 17.91 -5.19
C PHE A 198 -31.11 17.01 -5.98
N ASN A 199 -30.70 15.79 -6.32
CA ASN A 199 -31.37 14.90 -7.28
C ASN A 199 -32.83 14.54 -6.92
N LYS A 200 -33.16 14.50 -5.62
CA LYS A 200 -34.54 14.23 -5.14
C LYS A 200 -35.38 15.48 -4.92
N LYS A 201 -34.86 16.68 -5.17
CA LYS A 201 -35.58 17.94 -5.00
C LYS A 201 -36.31 18.33 -6.30
N ASN A 202 -37.39 19.09 -6.15
CA ASN A 202 -38.15 19.63 -7.29
C ASN A 202 -37.44 20.84 -7.88
N ASP A 203 -37.58 21.02 -9.20
CA ASP A 203 -37.03 22.18 -9.90
C ASP A 203 -37.71 23.48 -9.42
N GLY A 204 -36.97 24.59 -9.46
CA GLY A 204 -37.46 25.90 -9.04
C GLY A 204 -36.88 26.39 -7.71
N ILE A 205 -37.59 27.32 -7.05
CA ILE A 205 -37.08 28.07 -5.89
C ILE A 205 -37.28 27.28 -4.59
N PHE A 206 -36.24 27.17 -3.77
CA PHE A 206 -36.28 26.60 -2.42
C PHE A 206 -37.32 27.28 -1.53
N THR A 207 -38.10 26.52 -0.76
CA THR A 207 -39.13 27.13 0.09
C THR A 207 -38.81 27.21 1.58
N ASN A 208 -37.92 26.39 2.18
CA ASN A 208 -37.71 26.41 3.65
C ASN A 208 -36.27 26.16 4.19
N GLU A 209 -35.32 25.62 3.41
CA GLU A 209 -34.02 25.14 3.95
C GLU A 209 -32.81 26.03 3.65
N TYR A 210 -32.95 26.95 2.71
CA TYR A 210 -31.87 27.81 2.20
C TYR A 210 -32.38 29.25 2.15
N GLN A 211 -31.56 30.20 2.60
CA GLN A 211 -31.82 31.61 2.41
C GLN A 211 -31.18 32.04 1.10
N SER A 212 -31.99 32.44 0.12
CA SER A 212 -31.52 32.84 -1.20
C SER A 212 -31.78 34.32 -1.47
N TYR A 213 -31.02 34.88 -2.41
CA TYR A 213 -31.22 36.21 -2.98
C TYR A 213 -30.83 36.18 -4.45
N GLY A 214 -31.60 36.89 -5.29
CA GLY A 214 -31.35 36.94 -6.72
C GLY A 214 -31.90 35.71 -7.44
N CYS A 215 -31.29 35.37 -8.58
CA CYS A 215 -31.69 34.23 -9.40
C CYS A 215 -31.06 32.94 -8.87
N CYS A 216 -31.76 32.27 -7.96
CA CYS A 216 -31.36 30.97 -7.42
C CYS A 216 -32.46 29.93 -7.63
N SER A 217 -32.11 28.77 -8.17
CA SER A 217 -33.06 27.67 -8.42
C SER A 217 -32.38 26.31 -8.33
N ILE A 218 -33.16 25.26 -8.11
CA ILE A 218 -32.74 23.90 -8.43
C ILE A 218 -33.05 23.66 -9.90
N GLN A 219 -32.08 23.15 -10.64
CA GLN A 219 -32.23 22.81 -12.04
C GLN A 219 -31.80 21.39 -12.28
N THR A 220 -32.56 20.71 -13.15
CA THR A 220 -32.15 19.42 -13.71
C THR A 220 -31.02 19.65 -14.70
N ASP A 221 -29.97 18.83 -14.61
CA ASP A 221 -28.88 18.85 -15.58
C ASP A 221 -29.43 18.49 -16.96
N LYS A 222 -29.00 19.25 -17.97
CA LYS A 222 -29.49 19.11 -19.34
C LYS A 222 -28.95 17.83 -19.98
N ASP A 223 -27.76 17.41 -19.57
CA ASP A 223 -27.04 16.27 -20.11
C ASP A 223 -27.25 15.00 -19.26
N ASP A 224 -27.60 15.16 -17.97
CA ASP A 224 -27.97 14.06 -17.07
C ASP A 224 -29.26 14.35 -16.30
N LYS A 225 -30.40 13.82 -16.77
CA LYS A 225 -31.71 14.09 -16.18
C LYS A 225 -31.91 13.54 -14.77
N GLU A 226 -31.06 12.61 -14.33
CA GLU A 226 -31.08 12.10 -12.96
C GLU A 226 -30.32 13.03 -12.00
N ASN A 227 -29.41 13.85 -12.54
CA ASN A 227 -28.63 14.79 -11.78
C ASN A 227 -29.28 16.17 -11.73
N LYS A 228 -29.19 16.82 -10.57
CA LYS A 228 -29.69 18.17 -10.33
C LYS A 228 -28.67 18.94 -9.52
N TYR A 229 -28.64 20.25 -9.74
CA TYR A 229 -27.76 21.14 -9.01
C TYR A 229 -28.49 22.38 -8.52
N LEU A 230 -27.89 23.03 -7.53
CA LEU A 230 -28.24 24.38 -7.14
C LEU A 230 -27.62 25.37 -8.13
N ALA A 231 -28.44 26.11 -8.86
CA ALA A 231 -28.02 27.15 -9.80
C ALA A 231 -28.07 28.54 -9.16
N LEU A 232 -26.97 29.27 -9.23
CA LEU A 232 -26.87 30.70 -8.94
C LEU A 232 -26.55 31.41 -10.25
N GLU A 233 -27.44 32.28 -10.70
CA GLU A 233 -27.32 32.95 -11.99
C GLU A 233 -27.34 34.47 -11.82
N THR A 234 -26.69 35.15 -12.76
CA THR A 234 -26.83 36.59 -12.96
C THR A 234 -27.63 36.83 -14.23
N THR A 235 -28.48 37.86 -14.20
CA THR A 235 -29.35 38.30 -15.31
C THR A 235 -29.14 39.79 -15.59
N ASP A 236 -29.69 40.33 -16.68
CA ASP A 236 -29.72 41.79 -16.93
C ASP A 236 -30.34 42.58 -15.76
N LYS A 237 -31.20 41.93 -14.97
CA LYS A 237 -31.91 42.52 -13.82
C LYS A 237 -31.34 42.07 -12.47
N CYS A 238 -30.34 41.20 -12.46
CA CYS A 238 -29.77 40.59 -11.25
C CYS A 238 -28.28 40.36 -11.44
N ASN A 239 -27.44 41.32 -11.06
CA ASN A 239 -25.98 41.21 -11.22
C ASN A 239 -25.28 40.37 -10.14
N LYS A 240 -26.03 39.89 -9.13
CA LYS A 240 -25.52 39.05 -8.04
C LYS A 240 -26.60 38.12 -7.52
N ALA A 241 -26.22 36.90 -7.18
CA ALA A 241 -27.08 35.92 -6.54
C ALA A 241 -26.31 35.19 -5.43
N TYR A 242 -27.01 34.76 -4.38
CA TYR A 242 -26.39 33.97 -3.33
C TYR A 242 -27.36 33.01 -2.67
N VAL A 243 -26.78 31.96 -2.10
CA VAL A 243 -27.48 30.99 -1.27
C VAL A 243 -26.71 30.80 0.03
N LYS A 244 -27.43 30.86 1.15
CA LYS A 244 -26.93 30.54 2.48
C LYS A 244 -27.64 29.29 3.02
N LYS A 245 -26.86 28.28 3.38
CA LYS A 245 -27.34 27.11 4.14
C LYS A 245 -26.96 27.28 5.59
N ILE A 246 -27.95 27.41 6.47
CA ILE A 246 -27.71 27.46 7.92
C ILE A 246 -27.29 26.06 8.38
N ILE A 247 -26.17 25.98 9.10
CA ILE A 247 -25.65 24.75 9.71
C ILE A 247 -25.64 24.86 11.23
N ASP A 248 -25.26 26.04 11.74
CA ASP A 248 -25.13 26.36 13.17
C ASP A 248 -24.41 25.27 13.99
N THR A 249 -23.17 24.98 13.59
CA THR A 249 -22.34 23.94 14.23
C THR A 249 -21.07 24.53 14.83
N LYS A 250 -20.70 24.02 16.01
CA LYS A 250 -19.44 24.33 16.66
C LYS A 250 -18.40 23.28 16.25
N LEU A 251 -17.25 23.73 15.77
CA LEU A 251 -16.24 22.87 15.18
C LEU A 251 -15.11 22.67 16.17
N VAL A 252 -15.30 21.65 17.00
CA VAL A 252 -14.34 21.29 18.05
C VAL A 252 -13.12 20.56 17.46
N TYR A 253 -13.30 19.88 16.33
CA TYR A 253 -12.26 19.12 15.65
C TYR A 253 -11.98 19.71 14.27
N PRO A 254 -10.79 19.44 13.69
CA PRO A 254 -10.58 19.61 12.26
C PRO A 254 -11.73 19.03 11.44
N TYR A 255 -12.08 19.70 10.36
CA TYR A 255 -13.24 19.38 9.53
C TYR A 255 -12.91 19.53 8.05
N ILE A 256 -13.69 18.84 7.24
CA ILE A 256 -13.62 18.83 5.79
C ILE A 256 -14.93 19.39 5.23
N PHE A 257 -14.81 20.37 4.34
CA PHE A 257 -15.90 20.84 3.49
C PHE A 257 -15.57 20.52 2.04
N GLU A 258 -16.48 19.87 1.35
CA GLU A 258 -16.31 19.50 -0.06
C GLU A 258 -17.56 19.93 -0.83
N CYS A 259 -17.38 20.44 -2.04
CA CYS A 259 -18.47 20.71 -2.97
C CYS A 259 -18.00 20.65 -4.41
N LYS A 260 -18.94 20.38 -5.32
CA LYS A 260 -18.75 20.48 -6.75
C LYS A 260 -19.26 21.84 -7.25
N LEU A 261 -18.50 22.47 -8.14
CA LEU A 261 -18.78 23.77 -8.71
C LEU A 261 -18.62 23.72 -10.24
N ASN A 262 -19.53 24.35 -10.98
CA ASN A 262 -19.33 24.66 -12.40
C ASN A 262 -19.53 26.16 -12.60
N ILE A 263 -18.50 26.86 -13.08
CA ILE A 263 -18.40 28.31 -13.00
C ILE A 263 -18.23 28.91 -14.39
N SER A 264 -19.15 29.80 -14.76
CA SER A 264 -19.12 30.51 -16.04
C SER A 264 -18.06 31.59 -16.13
N LYS A 265 -17.77 31.99 -17.37
CA LYS A 265 -16.78 33.03 -17.65
C LYS A 265 -17.06 34.37 -17.01
N HIS A 266 -15.98 35.05 -16.63
CA HIS A 266 -15.99 36.43 -16.12
C HIS A 266 -16.84 36.67 -14.87
N SER A 267 -17.16 35.61 -14.14
CA SER A 267 -17.88 35.69 -12.87
C SER A 267 -16.91 35.69 -11.68
N VAL A 268 -17.35 36.26 -10.57
CA VAL A 268 -16.69 36.07 -9.27
C VAL A 268 -17.56 35.15 -8.45
N VAL A 269 -17.05 33.96 -8.13
CA VAL A 269 -17.76 32.96 -7.32
C VAL A 269 -17.04 32.76 -6.00
N LYS A 270 -17.81 32.71 -4.90
CA LYS A 270 -17.31 32.43 -3.56
C LYS A 270 -18.00 31.19 -3.03
N ALA A 271 -17.23 30.25 -2.49
CA ALA A 271 -17.71 29.08 -1.78
C ALA A 271 -17.08 29.08 -0.38
N PHE A 272 -17.81 29.66 0.57
CA PHE A 272 -17.28 30.02 1.89
C PHE A 272 -18.02 29.33 3.03
N LEU A 273 -17.29 29.08 4.10
CA LEU A 273 -17.80 28.72 5.41
C LEU A 273 -17.73 29.96 6.30
N VAL A 274 -18.83 30.36 6.92
CA VAL A 274 -18.96 31.66 7.58
C VAL A 274 -19.47 31.53 9.02
N ASP A 275 -18.87 32.29 9.93
CA ASP A 275 -19.30 32.39 11.33
C ASP A 275 -20.40 33.46 11.55
N ASN A 276 -20.81 33.65 12.80
CA ASN A 276 -21.84 34.62 13.19
C ASN A 276 -21.36 36.09 13.14
N LYS A 277 -20.05 36.32 13.02
CA LYS A 277 -19.43 37.66 12.92
C LYS A 277 -19.12 38.04 11.47
N GLY A 278 -19.30 37.11 10.51
CA GLY A 278 -18.98 37.30 9.09
C GLY A 278 -17.54 36.92 8.73
N ASN A 279 -16.76 36.39 9.66
CA ASN A 279 -15.45 35.80 9.34
C ASN A 279 -15.66 34.55 8.50
N ASN A 280 -14.75 34.28 7.58
CA ASN A 280 -14.93 33.20 6.62
C ASN A 280 -13.62 32.52 6.24
N ILE A 281 -13.75 31.28 5.78
CA ILE A 281 -12.73 30.57 5.01
C ILE A 281 -13.34 30.04 3.73
N GLY A 282 -12.50 29.78 2.74
CA GLY A 282 -12.90 29.13 1.50
C GLY A 282 -12.08 29.58 0.31
N ALA A 283 -12.67 29.40 -0.87
CA ALA A 283 -12.05 29.70 -2.15
C ALA A 283 -12.87 30.76 -2.90
N LEU A 284 -12.16 31.70 -3.52
CA LEU A 284 -12.70 32.72 -4.39
C LEU A 284 -12.23 32.44 -5.81
N PHE A 285 -13.16 32.10 -6.70
CA PHE A 285 -12.93 31.92 -8.12
C PHE A 285 -13.14 33.26 -8.79
N ASN A 286 -12.05 33.86 -9.26
CA ASN A 286 -12.07 35.23 -9.73
C ASN A 286 -12.19 35.30 -11.26
N ASN A 287 -12.66 36.44 -11.76
CA ASN A 287 -12.90 36.68 -13.18
C ASN A 287 -11.63 36.78 -14.06
N ASP A 288 -10.44 36.67 -13.46
CA ASP A 288 -9.15 36.54 -14.15
C ASP A 288 -8.77 35.08 -14.44
N GLY A 289 -9.64 34.11 -14.10
CA GLY A 289 -9.43 32.69 -14.35
C GLY A 289 -8.60 31.98 -13.27
N TYR A 290 -8.47 32.59 -12.09
CA TYR A 290 -7.69 32.02 -10.98
C TYR A 290 -8.51 31.88 -9.70
N VAL A 291 -8.15 30.86 -8.93
CA VAL A 291 -8.60 30.63 -7.57
C VAL A 291 -7.72 31.43 -6.62
N TYR A 292 -8.35 32.07 -5.65
CA TYR A 292 -7.72 32.77 -4.54
C TYR A 292 -8.24 32.22 -3.20
N ASN A 293 -7.52 32.49 -2.12
CA ASN A 293 -8.06 32.30 -0.78
C ASN A 293 -9.22 33.28 -0.49
N ALA A 294 -9.88 33.11 0.66
CA ALA A 294 -11.08 33.88 1.00
C ALA A 294 -10.84 35.39 1.09
N GLU A 295 -9.64 35.81 1.53
CA GLU A 295 -9.23 37.22 1.65
C GLU A 295 -8.76 37.84 0.32
N LYS A 296 -8.58 37.02 -0.73
CA LYS A 296 -8.08 37.41 -2.06
C LYS A 296 -6.68 38.03 -2.06
N ASP A 297 -5.84 37.69 -1.10
CA ASP A 297 -4.45 38.15 -1.05
C ASP A 297 -3.47 37.12 -1.64
N THR A 298 -3.89 35.86 -1.73
CA THR A 298 -3.07 34.74 -2.20
C THR A 298 -3.67 34.13 -3.46
N LYS A 299 -2.92 34.22 -4.57
CA LYS A 299 -3.25 33.58 -5.85
C LYS A 299 -2.81 32.12 -5.82
N ILE A 300 -3.74 31.19 -6.01
CA ILE A 300 -3.52 29.76 -5.73
C ILE A 300 -3.22 28.99 -7.02
N CYS A 301 -4.21 28.83 -7.90
CA CYS A 301 -4.08 28.05 -9.12
C CYS A 301 -5.06 28.58 -10.19
N PRO A 302 -4.80 28.35 -11.48
CA PRO A 302 -5.82 28.59 -12.50
C PRO A 302 -6.99 27.60 -12.34
N PHE A 303 -8.14 27.94 -12.90
CA PHE A 303 -9.25 27.01 -13.09
C PHE A 303 -9.84 27.15 -14.49
N GLN A 304 -10.50 26.10 -14.98
CA GLN A 304 -11.18 26.14 -16.25
C GLN A 304 -12.66 26.51 -16.05
N GLU A 305 -13.11 27.52 -16.79
CA GLU A 305 -14.50 27.97 -16.80
C GLU A 305 -15.38 26.93 -17.54
N ASP A 306 -16.66 26.86 -17.17
CA ASP A 306 -17.68 25.96 -17.74
C ASP A 306 -17.33 24.46 -17.64
N THR A 307 -16.47 24.10 -16.68
CA THR A 307 -16.15 22.72 -16.33
C THR A 307 -16.43 22.45 -14.86
N ASP A 308 -16.69 21.18 -14.54
CA ASP A 308 -16.84 20.72 -13.18
C ASP A 308 -15.52 20.83 -12.41
N ILE A 309 -15.59 21.44 -11.22
CA ILE A 309 -14.48 21.66 -10.32
C ILE A 309 -14.88 21.12 -8.95
N THR A 310 -14.05 20.26 -8.37
CA THR A 310 -14.26 19.81 -7.00
C THR A 310 -13.41 20.66 -6.07
N LEU A 311 -14.08 21.41 -5.19
CA LEU A 311 -13.44 22.18 -4.12
C LEU A 311 -13.47 21.38 -2.84
N LYS A 312 -12.32 21.24 -2.21
CA LYS A 312 -12.18 20.69 -0.86
C LYS A 312 -11.42 21.67 0.03
N LEU A 313 -11.95 21.91 1.22
CA LEU A 313 -11.29 22.64 2.30
C LEU A 313 -11.04 21.68 3.46
N LYS A 314 -9.81 21.61 3.94
CA LYS A 314 -9.46 20.89 5.17
C LYS A 314 -9.00 21.91 6.21
N ALA A 315 -9.80 22.14 7.23
CA ALA A 315 -9.55 23.19 8.22
C ALA A 315 -9.24 22.59 9.59
N ASP A 316 -8.12 23.00 10.18
CA ASP A 316 -7.70 22.61 11.53
C ASP A 316 -8.07 23.73 12.52
N SER A 317 -9.15 23.54 13.27
CA SER A 317 -9.67 24.51 14.25
C SER A 317 -8.69 24.79 15.40
N LYS A 318 -7.74 23.89 15.67
CA LYS A 318 -6.73 24.05 16.72
C LYS A 318 -5.52 24.80 16.20
N LYS A 319 -5.02 24.46 15.02
CA LYS A 319 -3.89 25.18 14.38
C LYS A 319 -4.31 26.53 13.81
N LYS A 320 -5.62 26.76 13.63
CA LYS A 320 -6.16 27.97 13.03
C LYS A 320 -5.66 28.17 11.60
N THR A 321 -5.56 27.06 10.86
CA THR A 321 -5.15 27.04 9.45
C THR A 321 -6.02 26.12 8.62
N TYR A 322 -6.16 26.39 7.32
CA TYR A 322 -6.86 25.52 6.39
C TYR A 322 -6.10 25.32 5.07
N GLU A 323 -6.41 24.21 4.41
CA GLU A 323 -5.90 23.80 3.10
C GLU A 323 -6.97 24.00 2.03
N ILE A 324 -6.55 24.29 0.79
CA ILE A 324 -7.42 24.35 -0.38
C ILE A 324 -6.98 23.31 -1.39
N TRP A 325 -7.93 22.46 -1.76
CA TRP A 325 -7.78 21.38 -2.72
C TRP A 325 -8.74 21.65 -3.87
N ILE A 326 -8.23 21.56 -5.09
CA ILE A 326 -8.99 21.72 -6.33
C ILE A 326 -8.78 20.46 -7.15
N ASN A 327 -9.88 19.85 -7.59
CA ASN A 327 -9.89 18.60 -8.36
C ASN A 327 -9.07 17.51 -7.67
N HIS A 328 -9.28 17.35 -6.36
CA HIS A 328 -8.56 16.37 -5.52
C HIS A 328 -7.03 16.54 -5.45
N ILE A 329 -6.48 17.65 -5.95
CA ILE A 329 -5.08 18.03 -5.80
C ILE A 329 -4.96 19.15 -4.77
N LYS A 330 -4.02 19.03 -3.82
CA LYS A 330 -3.75 20.10 -2.86
C LYS A 330 -3.05 21.26 -3.57
N GLN A 331 -3.69 22.43 -3.56
CA GLN A 331 -3.18 23.64 -4.22
C GLN A 331 -2.61 24.66 -3.24
N ALA A 332 -3.14 24.71 -2.01
CA ALA A 332 -2.65 25.58 -0.95
C ALA A 332 -2.78 24.92 0.42
N ASP A 333 -1.93 25.33 1.36
CA ASP A 333 -1.81 24.79 2.71
C ASP A 333 -1.48 25.92 3.69
N ALA A 334 -1.73 25.70 4.97
CA ALA A 334 -1.39 26.59 6.07
C ALA A 334 -1.99 28.02 5.99
N ILE A 335 -3.14 28.21 5.34
CA ILE A 335 -3.81 29.51 5.25
C ILE A 335 -4.49 29.83 6.59
N PRO A 336 -4.20 30.98 7.24
CA PRO A 336 -4.72 31.27 8.58
C PRO A 336 -6.23 31.59 8.59
N PHE A 337 -6.90 31.32 9.72
CA PHE A 337 -8.28 31.78 9.99
C PHE A 337 -8.55 31.90 11.49
N ASN A 338 -9.59 32.64 11.91
CA ASN A 338 -9.85 32.88 13.33
C ASN A 338 -11.33 32.80 13.73
N PHE A 339 -11.89 31.60 13.72
CA PHE A 339 -13.19 31.29 14.35
C PHE A 339 -13.29 29.81 14.73
N ASP A 340 -14.36 29.44 15.46
CA ASP A 340 -14.59 28.09 16.03
C ASP A 340 -15.98 27.52 15.73
N SER A 341 -16.78 28.23 14.94
CA SER A 341 -18.14 27.84 14.58
C SER A 341 -18.42 28.18 13.12
N ILE A 342 -19.15 27.31 12.44
CA ILE A 342 -19.76 27.62 11.15
C ILE A 342 -21.24 27.83 11.40
N ASN A 343 -21.70 29.05 11.17
CA ASN A 343 -23.12 29.38 11.24
C ASN A 343 -23.81 29.07 9.92
N TYR A 344 -23.15 29.34 8.79
CA TYR A 344 -23.69 29.02 7.48
C TYR A 344 -22.62 28.79 6.42
N ILE A 345 -22.99 28.02 5.39
CA ILE A 345 -22.27 27.89 4.14
C ILE A 345 -22.81 28.95 3.18
N LEU A 346 -21.94 29.69 2.52
CA LEU A 346 -22.28 30.73 1.55
C LEU A 346 -21.75 30.35 0.17
N PHE A 347 -22.68 30.24 -0.78
CA PHE A 347 -22.37 30.30 -2.20
C PHE A 347 -22.82 31.65 -2.74
N TYR A 348 -21.96 32.32 -3.48
CA TYR A 348 -22.21 33.67 -3.99
C TYR A 348 -21.64 33.78 -5.40
N ILE A 349 -22.39 34.43 -6.30
CA ILE A 349 -21.93 34.84 -7.63
C ILE A 349 -22.17 36.34 -7.84
N GLU A 350 -21.22 36.99 -8.51
CA GLU A 350 -21.36 38.34 -9.04
C GLU A 350 -20.76 38.42 -10.44
N SER A 351 -21.43 39.14 -11.34
CA SER A 351 -20.94 39.40 -12.69
C SER A 351 -21.40 40.77 -13.19
N LYS A 352 -20.55 41.41 -14.01
CA LYS A 352 -20.92 42.64 -14.75
C LYS A 352 -21.67 42.32 -16.04
N LYS A 353 -21.67 41.06 -16.48
CA LYS A 353 -22.42 40.59 -17.65
C LYS A 353 -23.72 39.95 -17.16
N SER A 354 -24.69 39.92 -18.07
CA SER A 354 -26.05 39.53 -17.75
C SER A 354 -26.35 38.04 -17.81
N LEU A 355 -25.42 37.17 -18.14
CA LEU A 355 -25.66 35.71 -18.18
C LEU A 355 -24.41 34.97 -17.74
N SER A 356 -24.16 34.97 -16.43
CA SER A 356 -23.13 34.15 -15.77
C SER A 356 -23.79 33.23 -14.74
N HIS A 357 -23.29 32.00 -14.60
CA HIS A 357 -23.74 30.99 -13.65
C HIS A 357 -22.64 30.46 -12.73
N ALA A 358 -23.08 29.94 -11.58
CA ALA A 358 -22.37 29.03 -10.70
C ALA A 358 -23.34 27.89 -10.35
N TYR A 359 -23.05 26.68 -10.81
CA TYR A 359 -23.80 25.48 -10.45
C TYR A 359 -23.09 24.78 -9.31
N ILE A 360 -23.82 24.39 -8.28
CA ILE A 360 -23.30 23.79 -7.06
C ILE A 360 -23.99 22.47 -6.79
N ASP A 361 -23.20 21.45 -6.45
CA ASP A 361 -23.69 20.12 -6.11
C ASP A 361 -22.76 19.44 -5.09
N ASN A 362 -23.14 18.24 -4.63
CA ASN A 362 -22.27 17.34 -3.85
C ASN A 362 -21.66 18.03 -2.62
N ILE A 363 -22.49 18.65 -1.78
CA ILE A 363 -22.02 19.43 -0.62
C ILE A 363 -21.86 18.51 0.58
N TYR A 364 -20.63 18.40 1.07
CA TYR A 364 -20.28 17.64 2.27
C TYR A 364 -19.66 18.54 3.32
N LEU A 365 -20.06 18.35 4.58
CA LEU A 365 -19.37 18.91 5.74
C LEU A 365 -19.28 17.84 6.81
N TYR A 366 -18.07 17.45 7.19
CA TYR A 366 -17.84 16.38 8.15
C TYR A 366 -16.55 16.60 8.93
N ASP A 367 -16.45 16.05 10.13
CA ASP A 367 -15.21 16.07 10.90
C ASP A 367 -14.13 15.27 10.17
N ASP A 368 -12.90 15.78 10.15
CA ASP A 368 -11.77 15.04 9.60
C ASP A 368 -11.52 13.80 10.45
N THR A 369 -11.44 12.64 9.80
CA THR A 369 -11.23 11.35 10.46
C THR A 369 -9.74 10.99 10.58
N GLU A 370 -8.84 11.80 10.00
CA GLU A 370 -7.38 11.64 10.13
C GLU A 370 -6.80 12.40 11.34
N ILE A 371 -7.53 12.42 12.46
CA ILE A 371 -7.04 13.04 13.69
C ILE A 371 -6.60 11.96 14.64
N TYR A 372 -5.30 11.91 14.91
CA TYR A 372 -4.73 10.94 15.84
C TYR A 372 -4.75 11.47 17.28
N ALA A 373 -4.82 10.57 18.26
CA ALA A 373 -4.47 10.87 19.65
C ALA A 373 -3.01 11.32 19.76
N VAL A 374 -2.14 10.70 18.95
CA VAL A 374 -0.72 11.07 18.76
C VAL A 374 -0.39 10.99 17.27
N ASN A 375 0.23 12.03 16.72
CA ASN A 375 0.80 12.03 15.37
C ASN A 375 2.20 12.63 15.44
N GLU A 376 3.18 11.80 15.77
CA GLU A 376 4.58 12.19 15.87
C GLU A 376 5.30 11.87 14.56
N ARG A 377 5.90 12.89 13.94
CA ARG A 377 6.67 12.80 12.68
C ARG A 377 8.13 13.20 12.86
N PHE A 378 8.53 13.50 14.10
CA PHE A 378 9.87 13.92 14.50
C PHE A 378 10.37 15.19 13.78
N GLU A 379 9.44 16.05 13.37
CA GLU A 379 9.75 17.32 12.69
C GLU A 379 10.54 18.29 13.61
N LYS A 380 10.40 18.14 14.93
CA LYS A 380 11.04 18.97 15.97
C LYS A 380 11.82 18.11 16.96
N ASP A 381 12.85 18.69 17.57
CA ASP A 381 13.64 18.07 18.66
C ASP A 381 12.89 18.07 20.01
N ASP A 382 11.63 17.61 20.02
CA ASP A 382 10.79 17.50 21.21
C ASP A 382 10.66 16.04 21.65
N LEU A 383 11.32 15.70 22.75
CA LEU A 383 11.31 14.35 23.33
C LEU A 383 10.57 14.29 24.69
N LYS A 384 9.68 15.25 24.99
CA LYS A 384 9.03 15.35 26.32
C LYS A 384 8.25 14.11 26.76
N ASN A 385 7.68 13.38 25.82
CA ASN A 385 6.90 12.16 26.07
C ASN A 385 7.77 10.90 26.11
N TRP A 386 9.08 11.04 25.84
CA TRP A 386 10.03 9.94 25.82
C TRP A 386 10.79 9.84 27.14
N SER A 387 11.11 8.61 27.53
CA SER A 387 12.07 8.30 28.58
C SER A 387 12.97 7.17 28.12
N SER A 388 14.26 7.20 28.46
CA SER A 388 15.22 6.19 28.01
C SER A 388 16.31 6.01 29.06
N ASN A 389 16.92 4.83 29.10
CA ASN A 389 18.18 4.59 29.83
C ASN A 389 19.41 5.04 29.02
N SER A 390 19.22 5.58 27.82
CA SER A 390 20.27 6.00 26.89
C SER A 390 19.94 7.36 26.27
N GLN A 391 20.91 7.95 25.57
CA GLN A 391 20.67 9.17 24.81
C GLN A 391 19.85 8.85 23.56
N LEU A 392 18.69 9.51 23.43
CA LEU A 392 17.88 9.51 22.20
C LEU A 392 18.27 10.70 21.33
N THR A 393 18.31 10.49 20.02
CA THR A 393 18.61 11.54 19.03
C THR A 393 17.59 11.51 17.92
N ILE A 394 17.11 12.68 17.47
CA ILE A 394 16.36 12.78 16.22
C ILE A 394 17.35 13.11 15.11
N GLU A 395 17.46 12.22 14.13
CA GLU A 395 18.48 12.27 13.09
C GLU A 395 17.86 12.45 11.70
N PRO A 396 18.55 13.14 10.78
CA PRO A 396 18.15 13.20 9.37
C PRO A 396 18.30 11.82 8.72
N TYR A 397 17.21 11.06 8.61
CA TYR A 397 17.22 9.71 8.07
C TYR A 397 15.83 9.31 7.54
N PRO A 398 15.72 8.70 6.33
CA PRO A 398 16.81 8.29 5.44
C PRO A 398 17.41 9.42 4.59
N PHE A 399 16.74 10.57 4.50
CA PHE A 399 17.20 11.74 3.76
C PHE A 399 17.37 12.95 4.69
N ASN A 400 18.05 13.99 4.23
CA ASN A 400 18.34 15.19 5.03
C ASN A 400 17.07 15.91 5.55
N LYS A 401 15.97 15.83 4.80
CA LYS A 401 14.68 16.45 5.17
C LYS A 401 13.80 15.53 6.01
N ASP A 402 14.06 14.23 6.00
CA ASP A 402 13.32 13.26 6.82
C ASP A 402 13.98 13.14 8.17
N ARG A 403 13.18 13.11 9.23
CA ARG A 403 13.69 13.03 10.59
C ARG A 403 13.15 11.77 11.24
N SER A 404 14.04 10.99 11.85
CA SER A 404 13.69 9.74 12.55
C SER A 404 14.34 9.73 13.92
N LEU A 405 13.63 9.20 14.92
CA LEU A 405 14.22 8.95 16.24
C LEU A 405 15.16 7.76 16.16
N ALA A 406 16.41 7.95 16.55
CA ALA A 406 17.41 6.92 16.68
C ALA A 406 17.54 6.48 18.15
N LEU A 407 17.40 5.18 18.38
CA LEU A 407 17.77 4.51 19.63
C LEU A 407 18.98 3.62 19.34
N THR A 408 20.09 3.87 20.03
CA THR A 408 21.37 3.16 19.79
C THR A 408 21.91 2.57 21.08
N GLY A 409 22.08 1.26 21.11
CA GLY A 409 22.79 0.57 22.19
C GLY A 409 24.29 0.89 22.13
N LYS A 410 24.84 1.52 23.18
CA LYS A 410 26.28 1.86 23.25
C LYS A 410 27.05 0.83 24.08
N LYS A 411 27.25 1.10 25.38
CA LYS A 411 28.00 0.22 26.29
C LYS A 411 27.17 -0.97 26.78
N GLU A 412 25.85 -0.80 26.80
CA GLU A 412 24.81 -1.74 27.20
C GLU A 412 23.61 -1.61 26.25
N ALA A 413 22.68 -2.55 26.35
CA ALA A 413 21.43 -2.50 25.61
C ALA A 413 20.57 -1.30 26.05
N SER A 414 19.77 -0.77 25.14
CA SER A 414 19.06 0.50 25.33
C SER A 414 17.57 0.33 25.08
N TYR A 415 16.75 1.04 25.85
CA TYR A 415 15.31 1.10 25.67
C TYR A 415 14.81 2.54 25.67
N ALA A 416 13.70 2.77 25.00
CA ALA A 416 12.98 4.03 24.99
C ALA A 416 11.50 3.75 25.22
N THR A 417 10.88 4.43 26.17
CA THR A 417 9.44 4.39 26.42
C THR A 417 8.80 5.68 25.97
N TYR A 418 7.65 5.59 25.33
CA TYR A 418 6.83 6.74 24.93
C TYR A 418 5.47 6.67 25.65
N GLY A 419 5.17 7.70 26.43
CA GLY A 419 3.89 7.84 27.13
C GLY A 419 2.88 8.66 26.32
N PHE A 420 1.62 8.24 26.35
CA PHE A 420 0.51 8.96 25.73
C PHE A 420 -0.76 8.84 26.58
N SER A 421 -1.78 9.62 26.24
CA SER A 421 -3.05 9.58 26.96
C SER A 421 -3.66 8.18 26.96
N PRO A 422 -3.91 7.55 28.13
CA PRO A 422 -4.38 6.17 28.18
C PRO A 422 -5.76 6.02 27.53
N ILE A 423 -5.89 5.01 26.66
CA ILE A 423 -7.13 4.65 25.95
C ILE A 423 -7.66 3.33 26.52
N ASP A 424 -8.95 3.29 26.84
CA ASP A 424 -9.63 2.19 27.56
C ASP A 424 -10.63 1.38 26.71
N ASP A 425 -10.66 1.60 25.39
CA ASP A 425 -11.57 0.94 24.44
C ASP A 425 -10.82 0.04 23.44
N THR A 426 -10.86 0.30 22.14
CA THR A 426 -9.87 -0.24 21.20
C THR A 426 -8.91 0.88 20.82
N VAL A 427 -7.63 0.55 20.71
CA VAL A 427 -6.60 1.48 20.24
C VAL A 427 -5.90 0.87 19.04
N SER A 428 -5.61 1.68 18.01
CA SER A 428 -4.57 1.33 17.05
C SER A 428 -3.33 2.19 17.22
N ILE A 429 -2.20 1.54 17.07
CA ILE A 429 -0.88 2.13 17.17
C ILE A 429 -0.14 1.71 15.92
N GLU A 430 0.30 2.69 15.14
CA GLU A 430 1.06 2.52 13.93
C GLU A 430 2.41 3.23 14.08
N THR A 431 3.50 2.55 13.72
CA THR A 431 4.85 3.08 13.76
C THR A 431 5.69 2.51 12.63
N LYS A 432 6.50 3.36 11.99
CA LYS A 432 7.52 2.93 11.03
C LYS A 432 8.81 2.63 11.79
N VAL A 433 9.39 1.46 11.61
CA VAL A 433 10.65 1.06 12.27
C VAL A 433 11.65 0.47 11.30
N LYS A 434 12.94 0.72 11.53
CA LYS A 434 14.04 0.04 10.83
C LYS A 434 15.06 -0.44 11.85
N VAL A 435 15.27 -1.75 11.91
CA VAL A 435 16.34 -2.38 12.70
C VAL A 435 17.58 -2.53 11.83
N THR A 436 18.76 -2.10 12.30
CA THR A 436 19.96 -2.04 11.46
C THR A 436 20.75 -3.35 11.36
N ASP A 437 20.43 -4.33 12.21
CA ASP A 437 21.19 -5.56 12.34
C ASP A 437 20.32 -6.70 12.88
N GLU A 438 20.88 -7.91 12.95
CA GLU A 438 20.16 -9.14 13.30
C GLU A 438 19.95 -9.35 14.80
N SER A 439 20.44 -8.46 15.66
CA SER A 439 20.21 -8.55 17.11
C SER A 439 18.74 -8.40 17.45
N PHE A 440 18.38 -8.86 18.65
CA PHE A 440 17.02 -8.73 19.13
C PHE A 440 16.65 -7.25 19.33
N SER A 441 15.50 -6.88 18.80
CA SER A 441 14.89 -5.57 19.00
C SER A 441 13.41 -5.72 19.29
N LEU A 442 12.90 -4.98 20.27
CA LEU A 442 11.49 -4.94 20.66
C LEU A 442 10.79 -3.78 19.94
N LEU A 443 9.67 -4.04 19.25
CA LEU A 443 9.12 -3.17 18.20
C LEU A 443 7.57 -3.15 18.07
N PRO A 444 6.84 -2.28 18.76
CA PRO A 444 7.00 -1.93 20.16
C PRO A 444 6.46 -3.04 21.11
N GLN A 445 6.84 -2.98 22.38
CA GLN A 445 6.01 -3.53 23.47
C GLN A 445 4.97 -2.49 23.87
N LEU A 446 3.72 -2.91 24.07
CA LEU A 446 2.68 -2.03 24.61
C LEU A 446 2.48 -2.28 26.10
N ALA A 447 2.15 -1.23 26.83
CA ALA A 447 1.87 -1.29 28.26
C ALA A 447 0.71 -0.36 28.66
N ASP A 448 0.09 -0.67 29.80
CA ASP A 448 -0.86 0.25 30.43
C ASP A 448 -0.16 1.48 31.02
N LYS A 449 -0.95 2.42 31.55
CA LYS A 449 -0.44 3.64 32.19
C LYS A 449 0.52 3.41 33.37
N ASP A 450 0.50 2.22 33.98
CA ASP A 450 1.32 1.86 35.15
C ASP A 450 2.54 1.01 34.74
N GLY A 451 2.75 0.79 33.43
CA GLY A 451 3.89 0.06 32.89
C GLY A 451 3.71 -1.45 32.85
N LYS A 452 2.50 -1.96 33.06
CA LYS A 452 2.21 -3.40 32.93
C LYS A 452 2.16 -3.77 31.45
N ALA A 453 3.08 -4.63 31.02
CA ALA A 453 3.18 -5.06 29.63
C ALA A 453 1.92 -5.81 29.16
N VAL A 454 1.38 -5.43 28.01
CA VAL A 454 0.15 -5.96 27.41
C VAL A 454 0.47 -6.96 26.30
N LEU A 455 1.37 -6.61 25.39
CA LEU A 455 1.84 -7.45 24.30
C LEU A 455 3.27 -7.07 23.91
N ASN A 456 3.97 -8.01 23.29
CA ASN A 456 5.29 -7.78 22.71
C ASN A 456 5.30 -8.09 21.22
N ILE A 457 6.02 -7.27 20.47
CA ILE A 457 6.44 -7.53 19.09
C ILE A 457 7.95 -7.37 19.04
N ALA A 458 8.64 -8.20 18.27
CA ALA A 458 10.08 -8.14 18.14
C ALA A 458 10.54 -8.54 16.76
N MET A 459 11.70 -8.02 16.36
CA MET A 459 12.51 -8.61 15.30
C MET A 459 13.76 -9.23 15.90
N TYR A 460 14.13 -10.39 15.38
CA TYR A 460 15.34 -11.10 15.79
C TYR A 460 15.79 -12.02 14.66
N LYS A 461 17.07 -11.96 14.24
CA LYS A 461 17.62 -12.80 13.18
C LYS A 461 16.77 -12.83 11.91
N ASN A 462 16.45 -11.64 11.38
CA ASN A 462 15.63 -11.49 10.16
C ASN A 462 14.23 -12.16 10.25
N ASN A 463 13.69 -12.30 11.45
CA ASN A 463 12.37 -12.87 11.70
C ASN A 463 11.55 -11.94 12.58
N LEU A 464 10.25 -11.94 12.34
CA LEU A 464 9.26 -11.21 13.14
C LEU A 464 8.62 -12.14 14.17
N TYR A 465 8.37 -11.60 15.36
CA TYR A 465 7.74 -12.29 16.47
C TYR A 465 6.67 -11.43 17.13
N ALA A 466 5.63 -12.07 17.66
CA ALA A 466 4.64 -11.45 18.54
C ALA A 466 4.16 -12.42 19.62
N THR A 467 3.60 -11.93 20.72
CA THR A 467 3.12 -12.80 21.83
C THR A 467 1.64 -13.15 21.72
N ASP A 468 1.28 -14.43 21.85
CA ASP A 468 -0.14 -14.88 21.81
C ASP A 468 -0.85 -14.87 23.18
N GLY A 469 -0.30 -14.13 24.14
CA GLY A 469 -0.74 -14.06 25.52
C GLY A 469 0.01 -15.00 26.48
N GLN A 470 0.65 -16.06 25.98
CA GLN A 470 1.42 -16.98 26.82
C GLN A 470 2.88 -17.10 26.38
N LYS A 471 3.14 -17.07 25.07
CA LYS A 471 4.47 -17.30 24.52
C LYS A 471 4.72 -16.45 23.29
N TRP A 472 5.99 -16.33 22.94
CA TRP A 472 6.40 -15.82 21.65
C TRP A 472 5.94 -16.76 20.53
N LYS A 473 5.34 -16.16 19.50
CA LYS A 473 5.07 -16.76 18.21
C LYS A 473 5.94 -16.08 17.18
N ARG A 474 6.74 -16.87 16.48
CA ARG A 474 7.33 -16.41 15.23
C ARG A 474 6.18 -16.21 14.25
N ILE A 475 6.24 -15.14 13.47
CA ILE A 475 5.20 -14.80 12.49
C ILE A 475 5.58 -15.43 11.16
N TYR A 476 5.06 -16.64 10.93
CA TYR A 476 5.36 -17.45 9.76
C TYR A 476 4.16 -18.32 9.29
N GLU A 477 3.00 -18.23 9.95
CA GLU A 477 1.79 -19.02 9.64
C GLU A 477 0.53 -18.15 9.55
N GLY A 478 -0.47 -18.63 8.79
CA GLY A 478 -1.89 -18.48 9.14
C GLY A 478 -2.70 -17.46 8.34
N LEU A 479 -2.14 -16.28 8.04
CA LEU A 479 -2.88 -15.22 7.35
C LEU A 479 -2.29 -14.85 6.00
N THR A 480 -0.97 -14.95 5.87
CA THR A 480 -0.23 -14.59 4.65
C THR A 480 0.99 -15.51 4.48
N PRO A 481 1.26 -16.04 3.28
CA PRO A 481 2.29 -17.07 3.08
C PRO A 481 3.74 -16.56 3.04
N TRP A 482 3.93 -15.25 3.03
CA TRP A 482 5.23 -14.63 2.84
C TRP A 482 5.96 -14.34 4.17
N MET A 483 7.20 -14.82 4.32
CA MET A 483 8.01 -14.67 5.54
C MET A 483 9.39 -14.04 5.24
N TYR A 484 9.35 -12.79 4.76
CA TYR A 484 10.53 -12.02 4.43
C TYR A 484 10.60 -10.76 5.30
N TYR A 485 11.30 -10.86 6.44
CA TYR A 485 11.50 -9.76 7.39
C TYR A 485 12.99 -9.45 7.58
N PRO A 486 13.74 -9.20 6.50
CA PRO A 486 15.16 -8.84 6.62
C PRO A 486 15.33 -7.56 7.44
N CYS A 487 16.38 -7.54 8.26
CA CYS A 487 16.84 -6.30 8.87
C CYS A 487 17.31 -5.31 7.80
N ASN A 488 17.57 -4.07 8.18
CA ASN A 488 17.78 -2.93 7.30
C ASN A 488 16.59 -2.53 6.42
N ASN A 489 15.42 -3.15 6.56
CA ASN A 489 14.21 -2.62 5.92
C ASN A 489 13.39 -1.75 6.87
N TRP A 490 12.67 -0.80 6.29
CA TRP A 490 11.58 -0.13 6.98
C TRP A 490 10.37 -1.04 7.04
N PHE A 491 9.79 -1.23 8.22
CA PHE A 491 8.51 -1.91 8.41
C PHE A 491 7.49 -0.94 8.97
N ASN A 492 6.29 -0.94 8.40
CA ASN A 492 5.15 -0.27 9.02
C ASN A 492 4.46 -1.27 9.96
N ILE A 493 4.64 -1.11 11.26
CA ILE A 493 4.03 -1.98 12.27
C ILE A 493 2.76 -1.31 12.76
N LYS A 494 1.64 -2.03 12.65
CA LYS A 494 0.37 -1.59 13.17
C LYS A 494 -0.27 -2.63 14.06
N VAL A 495 -0.63 -2.21 15.26
CA VAL A 495 -1.36 -3.02 16.23
C VAL A 495 -2.75 -2.43 16.39
N THR A 496 -3.78 -3.26 16.37
CA THR A 496 -5.14 -2.89 16.78
C THR A 496 -5.51 -3.74 17.98
N ALA A 497 -5.53 -3.14 19.17
CA ALA A 497 -5.75 -3.82 20.44
C ALA A 497 -7.14 -3.49 21.00
N ASP A 498 -7.97 -4.51 21.22
CA ASP A 498 -9.27 -4.43 21.86
C ASP A 498 -9.13 -4.72 23.36
N ILE A 499 -9.17 -3.67 24.18
CA ILE A 499 -8.97 -3.80 25.63
C ILE A 499 -10.09 -4.63 26.27
N LYS A 500 -11.34 -4.52 25.78
CA LYS A 500 -12.50 -5.25 26.32
C LYS A 500 -12.40 -6.75 26.05
N LYS A 501 -12.00 -7.12 24.84
CA LYS A 501 -11.76 -8.53 24.47
C LYS A 501 -10.43 -9.07 24.97
N SER A 502 -9.50 -8.18 25.36
CA SER A 502 -8.11 -8.53 25.70
C SER A 502 -7.38 -9.26 24.56
N THR A 503 -7.62 -8.80 23.33
CA THR A 503 -7.02 -9.34 22.12
C THR A 503 -6.45 -8.25 21.22
N TYR A 504 -5.57 -8.60 20.30
CA TYR A 504 -5.07 -7.69 19.27
C TYR A 504 -4.84 -8.36 17.92
N ASP A 505 -4.96 -7.54 16.88
CA ASP A 505 -4.49 -7.83 15.53
C ASP A 505 -3.14 -7.15 15.29
N LEU A 506 -2.27 -7.80 14.53
CA LEU A 506 -0.98 -7.27 14.07
C LEU A 506 -0.98 -7.18 12.55
N TYR A 507 -0.62 -6.01 12.03
CA TYR A 507 -0.43 -5.76 10.62
C TYR A 507 1.01 -5.31 10.39
N ILE A 508 1.62 -5.79 9.31
CA ILE A 508 2.97 -5.42 8.88
C ILE A 508 2.88 -5.03 7.42
N ASP A 509 3.25 -3.78 7.14
CA ASP A 509 3.17 -3.20 5.81
C ASP A 509 1.76 -3.36 5.21
N GLY A 510 0.75 -3.12 6.05
CA GLY A 510 -0.67 -3.22 5.71
C GLY A 510 -1.26 -4.63 5.74
N ALA A 511 -0.46 -5.69 5.61
CA ALA A 511 -0.98 -7.04 5.61
C ALA A 511 -1.17 -7.60 7.02
N LYS A 512 -2.30 -8.27 7.27
CA LYS A 512 -2.63 -8.86 8.58
C LYS A 512 -1.75 -10.09 8.83
N ARG A 513 -0.94 -10.05 9.89
CA ARG A 513 0.03 -11.10 10.26
C ARG A 513 -0.34 -11.87 11.52
N ALA A 514 -1.14 -11.28 12.40
CA ALA A 514 -1.78 -11.97 13.51
C ALA A 514 -3.20 -11.45 13.69
N GLN A 515 -4.12 -12.34 14.08
CA GLN A 515 -5.52 -12.01 14.31
C GLN A 515 -5.94 -12.55 15.67
N GLU A 516 -6.59 -11.70 16.46
CA GLU A 516 -7.13 -12.02 17.79
C GLU A 516 -6.12 -12.70 18.74
N PHE A 517 -4.83 -12.30 18.70
CA PHE A 517 -3.85 -12.75 19.68
C PHE A 517 -4.22 -12.22 21.07
N ASN A 518 -4.11 -13.06 22.10
CA ASN A 518 -4.46 -12.64 23.46
C ASN A 518 -3.40 -11.69 24.05
N PHE A 519 -3.83 -10.82 24.95
CA PHE A 519 -2.91 -10.06 25.78
C PHE A 519 -2.15 -10.97 26.74
N MET A 520 -0.89 -10.63 27.02
CA MET A 520 -0.10 -11.27 28.07
C MET A 520 -0.66 -10.96 29.46
N ASN A 521 -1.25 -9.78 29.61
CA ASN A 521 -1.87 -9.34 30.85
C ASN A 521 -3.19 -8.63 30.56
N LYS A 522 -4.22 -8.95 31.34
CA LYS A 522 -5.44 -8.14 31.35
C LYS A 522 -5.13 -6.75 31.95
N VAL A 523 -5.59 -5.73 31.24
CA VAL A 523 -5.43 -4.30 31.57
C VAL A 523 -6.75 -3.57 31.32
N SER A 524 -6.90 -2.37 31.89
CA SER A 524 -8.07 -1.51 31.67
C SER A 524 -7.81 -0.40 30.65
N ASN A 525 -6.56 -0.21 30.22
CA ASN A 525 -6.15 0.82 29.28
C ASN A 525 -4.79 0.45 28.66
N ILE A 526 -4.45 1.12 27.56
CA ILE A 526 -3.10 1.17 27.00
C ILE A 526 -2.70 2.64 26.91
N GLY A 527 -1.54 2.99 27.45
CA GLY A 527 -1.06 4.38 27.50
C GLY A 527 0.44 4.54 27.29
N GLN A 528 1.16 3.43 27.08
CA GLN A 528 2.60 3.45 26.91
C GLN A 528 3.04 2.45 25.84
N MET A 529 4.13 2.77 25.19
CA MET A 529 4.84 1.83 24.30
C MET A 529 6.35 1.91 24.57
N ALA A 530 7.06 0.84 24.27
CA ALA A 530 8.50 0.78 24.43
C ALA A 530 9.19 0.11 23.26
N PHE A 531 10.38 0.60 22.96
CA PHE A 531 11.30 0.02 22.00
C PHE A 531 12.59 -0.32 22.71
N SER A 532 13.27 -1.36 22.26
CA SER A 532 14.61 -1.69 22.76
C SER A 532 15.48 -2.28 21.67
N CYS A 533 16.79 -2.12 21.83
CA CYS A 533 17.81 -2.74 21.01
C CYS A 533 18.99 -3.20 21.87
N GLU A 534 19.69 -4.23 21.41
CA GLU A 534 20.88 -4.75 22.09
C GLU A 534 22.07 -3.77 22.03
N LYS A 535 23.13 -4.11 22.78
CA LYS A 535 24.40 -3.39 22.72
C LYS A 535 24.94 -3.37 21.29
N SER A 536 25.43 -2.22 20.85
CA SER A 536 25.94 -1.96 19.50
C SER A 536 24.90 -2.07 18.37
N SER A 537 23.62 -2.26 18.70
CA SER A 537 22.52 -2.27 17.75
C SER A 537 21.87 -0.88 17.67
N LYS A 538 21.19 -0.61 16.56
CA LYS A 538 20.46 0.63 16.33
C LYS A 538 19.09 0.34 15.75
N ILE A 539 18.10 1.10 16.20
CA ILE A 539 16.79 1.16 15.58
C ILE A 539 16.44 2.61 15.24
N TYR A 540 15.80 2.80 14.09
CA TYR A 540 15.14 4.03 13.73
C TYR A 540 13.64 3.87 13.90
N ILE A 541 13.00 4.87 14.50
CA ILE A 541 11.56 4.95 14.73
C ILE A 541 11.08 6.23 14.04
N ASN A 542 10.01 6.11 13.27
CA ASN A 542 9.38 7.24 12.59
C ASN A 542 7.85 7.06 12.59
N ARG A 543 7.11 8.15 12.42
CA ARG A 543 5.65 8.17 12.24
C ARG A 543 4.89 7.36 13.30
N ILE A 544 4.85 7.86 14.55
CA ILE A 544 3.98 7.27 15.58
C ILE A 544 2.59 7.87 15.42
N ARG A 545 1.64 7.05 14.99
CA ARG A 545 0.22 7.38 14.87
C ARG A 545 -0.57 6.52 15.85
N ILE A 546 -1.20 7.15 16.83
CA ILE A 546 -2.04 6.47 17.82
C ILE A 546 -3.44 6.99 17.67
N SER A 547 -4.40 6.09 17.61
CA SER A 547 -5.77 6.42 17.28
C SER A 547 -6.69 5.52 18.08
N ASP A 548 -7.82 6.04 18.55
CA ASP A 548 -8.82 5.18 19.19
C ASP A 548 -9.64 4.43 18.12
N CYS A 549 -10.54 3.54 18.53
CA CYS A 549 -11.38 2.77 17.63
C CYS A 549 -12.27 3.61 16.69
N ALA A 550 -12.34 4.93 16.87
CA ALA A 550 -13.07 5.84 16.02
C ALA A 550 -12.26 6.38 14.80
N ASP A 551 -10.96 6.05 14.64
CA ASP A 551 -10.01 6.76 13.72
C ASP A 551 -9.42 6.05 12.42
N PHE A 552 -10.10 5.22 11.59
CA PHE A 552 -9.60 4.49 10.35
C PHE A 552 -10.75 4.76 9.41
N SER A 553 -11.05 6.01 9.07
CA SER A 553 -12.41 6.33 8.60
C SER A 553 -13.55 5.69 9.41
N ARG A 554 -13.31 5.31 10.69
CA ARG A 554 -13.51 3.95 11.30
C ARG A 554 -14.95 3.57 11.67
N GLY A 555 -15.94 4.26 11.12
CA GLY A 555 -17.34 4.12 11.54
C GLY A 555 -18.19 5.40 11.44
N MET A 556 -17.66 6.51 10.91
CA MET A 556 -18.49 7.69 10.66
C MET A 556 -19.29 7.46 9.38
N LEU A 557 -20.49 6.92 9.55
CA LEU A 557 -21.45 6.84 8.45
C LEU A 557 -21.79 8.27 7.99
N PRO A 558 -21.79 8.53 6.68
CA PRO A 558 -22.28 9.80 6.14
C PRO A 558 -23.69 10.10 6.68
N ASN A 559 -23.98 11.37 6.96
CA ASN A 559 -25.31 11.83 7.39
C ASN A 559 -26.27 11.85 6.20
N ALA A 560 -26.56 10.65 5.68
CA ALA A 560 -27.40 10.40 4.53
C ALA A 560 -28.26 9.16 4.77
N LYS A 561 -29.17 8.84 3.84
CA LYS A 561 -29.99 7.63 3.94
C LYS A 561 -29.11 6.38 3.94
N ILE A 562 -29.33 5.49 4.90
CA ILE A 562 -28.62 4.22 5.02
C ILE A 562 -29.43 3.10 4.36
N PHE A 563 -28.76 2.34 3.50
CA PHE A 563 -29.24 1.13 2.84
C PHE A 563 -28.49 -0.06 3.45
N ASP A 564 -28.96 -0.52 4.61
CA ASP A 564 -28.38 -1.62 5.38
C ASP A 564 -28.70 -2.97 4.72
N VAL A 565 -27.67 -3.62 4.16
CA VAL A 565 -27.84 -4.85 3.38
C VAL A 565 -28.43 -6.01 4.18
N LYS A 566 -28.31 -6.03 5.51
CA LYS A 566 -28.83 -7.12 6.36
C LYS A 566 -30.28 -6.91 6.76
N LYS A 567 -30.84 -5.72 6.54
CA LYS A 567 -32.24 -5.39 6.88
C LYS A 567 -33.15 -5.55 5.67
N ALA A 568 -34.45 -5.63 5.94
CA ALA A 568 -35.47 -5.58 4.89
C ALA A 568 -35.36 -4.23 4.15
N PRO A 569 -35.48 -4.21 2.81
CA PRO A 569 -35.91 -5.32 1.95
C PRO A 569 -34.78 -6.26 1.46
N TYR A 570 -33.50 -5.96 1.74
CA TYR A 570 -32.35 -6.66 1.15
C TYR A 570 -32.08 -8.03 1.77
N ASN A 571 -32.02 -8.10 3.11
CA ASN A 571 -31.86 -9.34 3.88
C ASN A 571 -30.64 -10.22 3.49
N ALA A 572 -29.49 -9.60 3.18
CA ALA A 572 -28.21 -10.28 2.98
C ALA A 572 -27.80 -11.08 4.23
N LYS A 573 -27.21 -12.26 4.01
CA LYS A 573 -26.90 -13.20 5.09
C LYS A 573 -25.56 -12.90 5.73
N GLY A 574 -24.52 -12.64 4.93
CA GLY A 574 -23.17 -12.40 5.45
C GLY A 574 -22.56 -13.63 6.16
N ASP A 575 -22.91 -14.84 5.74
CA ASP A 575 -22.48 -16.11 6.36
C ASP A 575 -21.25 -16.77 5.67
N GLY A 576 -20.70 -16.11 4.67
CA GLY A 576 -19.56 -16.56 3.86
C GLY A 576 -19.86 -17.69 2.89
N ARG A 577 -21.13 -18.05 2.68
CA ARG A 577 -21.55 -19.19 1.85
C ARG A 577 -22.72 -18.87 0.94
N THR A 578 -23.71 -18.15 1.43
CA THR A 578 -24.86 -17.68 0.66
C THR A 578 -24.39 -16.62 -0.33
N LEU A 579 -24.70 -16.82 -1.61
CA LEU A 579 -24.43 -15.81 -2.63
C LEU A 579 -25.36 -14.61 -2.41
N ASP A 580 -24.81 -13.50 -1.92
CA ASP A 580 -25.55 -12.30 -1.54
C ASP A 580 -25.57 -11.23 -2.65
N THR A 581 -25.03 -11.52 -3.84
CA THR A 581 -24.89 -10.60 -4.98
C THR A 581 -26.14 -9.79 -5.26
N GLU A 582 -27.29 -10.43 -5.49
CA GLU A 582 -28.54 -9.75 -5.86
C GLU A 582 -29.05 -8.82 -4.74
N LYS A 583 -28.84 -9.21 -3.49
CA LYS A 583 -29.33 -8.45 -2.33
C LYS A 583 -28.50 -7.18 -2.12
N ILE A 584 -27.18 -7.30 -2.25
CA ILE A 584 -26.25 -6.17 -2.15
C ILE A 584 -26.42 -5.26 -3.37
N GLN A 585 -26.53 -5.83 -4.58
CA GLN A 585 -26.77 -5.05 -5.79
C GLN A 585 -28.08 -4.27 -5.70
N LYS A 586 -29.15 -4.86 -5.17
CA LYS A 586 -30.40 -4.14 -4.95
C LYS A 586 -30.22 -2.95 -4.00
N ALA A 587 -29.41 -3.07 -2.95
CA ALA A 587 -29.12 -1.95 -2.06
C ALA A 587 -28.35 -0.83 -2.78
N ILE A 588 -27.42 -1.19 -3.67
CA ILE A 588 -26.68 -0.25 -4.53
C ILE A 588 -27.63 0.46 -5.50
N ASP A 589 -28.51 -0.28 -6.17
CA ASP A 589 -29.46 0.26 -7.12
C ASP A 589 -30.45 1.22 -6.44
N ASP A 590 -30.93 0.88 -5.24
CA ASP A 590 -31.82 1.75 -4.47
C ASP A 590 -31.10 3.00 -3.91
N ALA A 591 -29.77 2.96 -3.76
CA ALA A 591 -28.93 4.06 -3.29
C ALA A 591 -28.52 5.06 -4.39
N ALA A 592 -28.63 4.68 -5.65
CA ALA A 592 -28.25 5.50 -6.81
C ALA A 592 -28.85 6.92 -6.78
N TYR A 593 -28.02 7.93 -7.02
CA TYR A 593 -28.43 9.35 -7.08
C TYR A 593 -29.11 9.87 -5.80
N THR A 594 -28.84 9.26 -4.64
CA THR A 594 -29.46 9.68 -3.36
C THR A 594 -28.49 10.37 -2.41
N GLY A 595 -27.18 10.34 -2.68
CA GLY A 595 -26.13 10.68 -1.72
C GLY A 595 -26.02 9.66 -0.58
N GLY A 596 -26.79 8.57 -0.64
CA GLY A 596 -26.95 7.59 0.43
C GLY A 596 -25.80 6.61 0.57
N THR A 597 -25.86 5.81 1.63
CA THR A 597 -24.80 4.87 2.01
C THR A 597 -25.31 3.44 1.98
N VAL A 598 -24.71 2.59 1.13
CA VAL A 598 -24.85 1.13 1.21
C VAL A 598 -23.96 0.64 2.34
N TYR A 599 -24.56 0.05 3.38
CA TYR A 599 -23.85 -0.33 4.59
C TYR A 599 -23.71 -1.85 4.70
N ILE A 600 -22.48 -2.34 4.61
CA ILE A 600 -22.10 -3.76 4.71
C ILE A 600 -21.34 -3.96 6.02
N HIS A 601 -21.87 -4.78 6.93
CA HIS A 601 -21.32 -4.95 8.28
C HIS A 601 -21.57 -6.35 8.87
N ASP A 602 -20.81 -6.74 9.89
CA ASP A 602 -20.96 -7.95 10.70
C ASP A 602 -21.13 -9.24 9.88
N GLY A 603 -20.12 -9.63 9.09
CA GLY A 603 -20.16 -10.89 8.36
C GLY A 603 -19.20 -11.02 7.19
N VAL A 604 -19.23 -12.19 6.55
CA VAL A 604 -18.52 -12.45 5.30
C VAL A 604 -19.56 -12.54 4.18
N PHE A 605 -19.54 -11.64 3.23
CA PHE A 605 -20.52 -11.53 2.16
C PHE A 605 -19.97 -12.18 0.90
N PHE A 606 -20.34 -13.44 0.66
CA PHE A 606 -19.95 -14.17 -0.55
C PHE A 606 -20.74 -13.62 -1.75
N THR A 607 -20.06 -13.08 -2.77
CA THR A 607 -20.70 -12.33 -3.85
C THR A 607 -19.97 -12.47 -5.19
N GLY A 608 -20.72 -12.26 -6.28
CA GLY A 608 -20.19 -11.90 -7.59
C GLY A 608 -19.85 -10.41 -7.69
N GLY A 609 -19.67 -9.91 -8.90
CA GLY A 609 -19.40 -8.51 -9.16
C GLY A 609 -20.55 -7.59 -8.76
N LEU A 610 -20.23 -6.47 -8.12
CA LEU A 610 -21.16 -5.41 -7.71
C LEU A 610 -20.94 -4.16 -8.57
N ILE A 611 -22.00 -3.66 -9.19
CA ILE A 611 -21.96 -2.51 -10.10
C ILE A 611 -22.43 -1.26 -9.38
N LEU A 612 -21.51 -0.33 -9.13
CA LEU A 612 -21.76 0.94 -8.47
C LEU A 612 -22.60 1.89 -9.34
N LYS A 613 -23.16 2.90 -8.68
CA LYS A 613 -23.97 3.97 -9.26
C LYS A 613 -23.45 5.33 -8.79
N SER A 614 -23.88 6.42 -9.42
CA SER A 614 -23.50 7.78 -9.02
C SER A 614 -24.14 8.22 -7.70
N ASP A 615 -23.53 9.20 -7.04
CA ASP A 615 -23.93 9.82 -5.77
C ASP A 615 -24.29 8.81 -4.68
N MET A 616 -23.31 7.98 -4.34
CA MET A 616 -23.44 7.01 -3.25
C MET A 616 -22.13 6.72 -2.54
N THR A 617 -22.25 6.23 -1.32
CA THR A 617 -21.14 5.65 -0.56
C THR A 617 -21.33 4.15 -0.41
N LEU A 618 -20.34 3.35 -0.80
CA LEU A 618 -20.21 1.95 -0.39
C LEU A 618 -19.38 1.90 0.89
N PHE A 619 -20.05 1.65 2.03
CA PHE A 619 -19.42 1.59 3.35
C PHE A 619 -19.30 0.14 3.81
N ILE A 620 -18.07 -0.37 3.82
CA ILE A 620 -17.71 -1.72 4.25
C ILE A 620 -17.10 -1.59 5.65
N ASP A 621 -17.89 -1.88 6.67
CA ASP A 621 -17.45 -1.80 8.06
C ASP A 621 -16.27 -2.75 8.33
N LYS A 622 -15.40 -2.39 9.26
CA LYS A 622 -14.26 -3.23 9.71
C LYS A 622 -14.62 -4.67 10.11
N SER A 623 -15.87 -4.92 10.49
CA SER A 623 -16.39 -6.25 10.82
C SER A 623 -16.80 -7.07 9.59
N ALA A 624 -16.80 -6.46 8.40
CA ALA A 624 -17.22 -7.09 7.16
C ALA A 624 -16.05 -7.48 6.26
N THR A 625 -16.24 -8.60 5.56
CA THR A 625 -15.43 -8.99 4.39
C THR A 625 -16.37 -9.22 3.22
N VAL A 626 -16.15 -8.51 2.11
CA VAL A 626 -16.78 -8.83 0.82
C VAL A 626 -15.90 -9.84 0.11
N LEU A 627 -16.39 -11.07 -0.03
CA LEU A 627 -15.63 -12.21 -0.53
C LEU A 627 -16.08 -12.57 -1.95
N GLY A 628 -15.18 -12.46 -2.92
CA GLY A 628 -15.41 -12.85 -4.30
C GLY A 628 -15.67 -14.35 -4.46
N THR A 629 -16.66 -14.69 -5.28
CA THR A 629 -16.88 -16.05 -5.77
C THR A 629 -15.81 -16.47 -6.76
N GLN A 630 -15.49 -17.77 -6.79
CA GLN A 630 -14.57 -18.29 -7.81
C GLN A 630 -15.24 -18.56 -9.17
N ASP A 631 -16.56 -18.46 -9.24
CA ASP A 631 -17.34 -18.64 -10.47
C ASP A 631 -17.25 -17.39 -11.36
N HIS A 632 -16.47 -17.47 -12.44
CA HIS A 632 -16.31 -16.41 -13.44
C HIS A 632 -17.65 -15.88 -14.00
N SER A 633 -18.70 -16.70 -14.08
CA SER A 633 -19.99 -16.28 -14.64
C SER A 633 -20.71 -15.24 -13.77
N GLN A 634 -20.31 -15.10 -12.50
CA GLN A 634 -20.86 -14.12 -11.56
C GLN A 634 -20.25 -12.72 -11.73
N TYR A 635 -19.31 -12.56 -12.66
CA TYR A 635 -18.69 -11.29 -12.99
C TYR A 635 -19.09 -10.89 -14.40
N LYS A 636 -19.94 -9.87 -14.50
CA LYS A 636 -20.37 -9.35 -15.80
C LYS A 636 -19.15 -8.88 -16.59
N LEU A 637 -18.94 -9.47 -17.76
CA LEU A 637 -17.95 -8.98 -18.71
C LEU A 637 -18.44 -7.67 -19.31
N VAL A 638 -17.62 -6.64 -19.25
CA VAL A 638 -17.91 -5.35 -19.87
C VAL A 638 -16.75 -4.97 -20.79
N SER A 639 -17.04 -4.28 -21.89
CA SER A 639 -16.01 -3.65 -22.73
C SER A 639 -16.14 -2.14 -22.53
N PRO A 640 -15.51 -1.55 -21.51
CA PRO A 640 -15.78 -0.18 -21.13
C PRO A 640 -15.21 0.81 -22.14
N GLY A 641 -16.04 1.72 -22.61
CA GLY A 641 -15.67 2.74 -23.60
C GLY A 641 -14.83 2.21 -24.78
N ILE A 642 -13.82 2.98 -25.22
CA ILE A 642 -13.05 2.72 -26.45
C ILE A 642 -11.52 2.63 -26.25
N SER A 643 -11.04 2.85 -25.03
CA SER A 643 -9.62 2.69 -24.66
C SER A 643 -9.08 1.30 -25.03
N LEU A 644 -7.82 1.26 -25.51
CA LEU A 644 -7.19 -0.01 -25.87
C LEU A 644 -6.97 -0.93 -24.67
N CYS A 645 -6.68 -0.38 -23.48
CA CYS A 645 -6.57 -1.17 -22.27
C CYS A 645 -7.92 -1.80 -21.91
N ALA A 646 -8.99 -1.00 -21.97
CA ALA A 646 -10.35 -1.47 -21.70
C ALA A 646 -10.78 -2.63 -22.63
N ILE A 647 -10.48 -2.54 -23.93
CA ILE A 647 -10.78 -3.59 -24.91
C ILE A 647 -9.93 -4.84 -24.69
N ARG A 648 -8.70 -4.70 -24.20
CA ARG A 648 -7.78 -5.84 -23.98
C ARG A 648 -8.06 -6.58 -22.68
N GLN A 649 -8.39 -5.85 -21.62
CA GLN A 649 -8.61 -6.43 -20.30
C GLN A 649 -10.04 -6.93 -20.10
N LEU A 650 -11.02 -6.41 -20.88
CA LEU A 650 -12.43 -6.77 -20.82
C LEU A 650 -12.95 -6.68 -19.36
N GLY A 651 -13.19 -5.44 -18.92
CA GLY A 651 -13.49 -5.05 -17.54
C GLY A 651 -14.40 -6.01 -16.76
N ARG A 652 -13.81 -6.66 -15.76
CA ARG A 652 -14.49 -7.41 -14.69
C ARG A 652 -13.95 -6.90 -13.36
N GLY A 653 -14.84 -6.69 -12.38
CA GLY A 653 -14.44 -6.28 -11.04
C GLY A 653 -15.34 -6.90 -9.98
N LEU A 654 -14.79 -7.20 -8.81
CA LEU A 654 -15.58 -7.46 -7.60
C LEU A 654 -16.42 -6.23 -7.27
N ILE A 655 -15.80 -5.06 -7.33
CA ILE A 655 -16.45 -3.75 -7.31
C ILE A 655 -16.18 -3.08 -8.66
N TYR A 656 -17.23 -2.86 -9.44
CA TYR A 656 -17.18 -2.27 -10.78
C TYR A 656 -17.95 -0.96 -10.82
N GLY A 657 -17.43 0.05 -11.50
CA GLY A 657 -18.15 1.30 -11.78
C GLY A 657 -17.78 1.84 -13.15
N GLU A 658 -18.76 2.26 -13.93
CA GLU A 658 -18.56 2.83 -15.27
C GLU A 658 -19.47 4.03 -15.46
N ASN A 659 -18.92 5.14 -15.97
CA ASN A 659 -19.64 6.41 -16.13
C ASN A 659 -20.34 6.85 -14.84
N VAL A 660 -19.71 6.59 -13.69
CA VAL A 660 -20.22 7.02 -12.38
C VAL A 660 -19.55 8.31 -11.94
N SER A 661 -20.27 9.11 -11.16
CA SER A 661 -19.71 10.28 -10.51
C SER A 661 -20.06 10.36 -9.03
N ASN A 662 -19.17 10.97 -8.24
CA ASN A 662 -19.37 11.18 -6.80
C ASN A 662 -19.61 9.86 -6.05
N VAL A 663 -18.59 8.99 -6.10
CA VAL A 663 -18.63 7.67 -5.49
C VAL A 663 -17.54 7.53 -4.45
N ARG A 664 -17.92 7.06 -3.26
CA ARG A 664 -16.98 6.78 -2.16
C ARG A 664 -17.00 5.31 -1.77
N ILE A 665 -15.83 4.68 -1.69
CA ILE A 665 -15.63 3.32 -1.15
C ILE A 665 -14.81 3.45 0.13
N THR A 666 -15.37 3.05 1.28
CA THR A 666 -14.77 3.30 2.59
C THR A 666 -15.25 2.33 3.69
N GLY A 667 -14.78 2.49 4.94
CA GLY A 667 -15.40 1.90 6.13
C GLY A 667 -14.51 1.01 7.01
N GLY A 668 -13.28 0.71 6.59
CA GLY A 668 -12.31 -0.07 7.37
C GLY A 668 -12.38 -1.59 7.19
N GLY A 669 -13.32 -2.11 6.39
CA GLY A 669 -13.50 -3.52 6.10
C GLY A 669 -12.61 -4.05 4.98
N THR A 670 -12.82 -5.32 4.63
CA THR A 670 -11.97 -6.05 3.67
C THR A 670 -12.71 -6.37 2.38
N LEU A 671 -12.06 -6.12 1.24
CA LEU A 671 -12.39 -6.69 -0.07
C LEU A 671 -11.45 -7.87 -0.34
N ASP A 672 -11.97 -9.09 -0.35
CA ASP A 672 -11.21 -10.30 -0.64
C ASP A 672 -11.58 -10.81 -2.03
N GLY A 673 -10.65 -10.67 -2.99
CA GLY A 673 -10.87 -11.10 -4.37
C GLY A 673 -10.96 -12.62 -4.53
N ASN A 674 -10.55 -13.40 -3.52
CA ASN A 674 -10.52 -14.87 -3.55
C ASN A 674 -9.75 -15.45 -4.76
N GLY A 675 -8.81 -14.68 -5.29
CA GLY A 675 -7.93 -15.02 -6.39
C GLY A 675 -6.91 -16.06 -5.95
N THR A 676 -7.16 -17.34 -6.21
CA THR A 676 -6.20 -18.43 -5.94
C THR A 676 -5.54 -18.92 -7.23
N TYR A 677 -4.57 -19.83 -7.13
CA TYR A 677 -3.81 -20.41 -8.26
C TYR A 677 -4.68 -20.92 -9.42
N ARG A 678 -5.95 -21.30 -9.19
CA ARG A 678 -6.85 -21.78 -10.26
C ARG A 678 -7.12 -20.75 -11.37
N TYR A 679 -6.73 -19.49 -11.16
CA TYR A 679 -6.77 -18.44 -12.17
C TYR A 679 -5.48 -18.32 -13.03
N LYS A 680 -4.63 -19.35 -13.10
CA LYS A 680 -3.30 -19.33 -13.79
C LYS A 680 -3.33 -19.11 -15.32
N MET A 681 -4.45 -18.76 -15.95
CA MET A 681 -4.43 -18.33 -17.36
C MET A 681 -3.75 -16.95 -17.42
N ASN A 682 -2.42 -16.95 -17.48
CA ASN A 682 -1.62 -15.76 -17.80
C ASN A 682 -2.03 -15.28 -19.19
N ASP A 683 -2.85 -14.23 -19.24
CA ASP A 683 -3.45 -13.65 -20.45
C ASP A 683 -4.11 -14.73 -21.33
N PRO A 684 -5.42 -14.99 -21.20
CA PRO A 684 -6.07 -16.03 -21.98
C PRO A 684 -5.97 -15.78 -23.49
N LEU A 685 -5.00 -16.42 -24.15
CA LEU A 685 -4.74 -16.22 -25.57
C LEU A 685 -5.81 -16.85 -26.47
N GLN A 686 -6.60 -17.79 -25.93
CA GLN A 686 -7.59 -18.56 -26.71
C GLN A 686 -9.00 -17.99 -26.62
N ASN A 687 -9.51 -17.65 -25.43
CA ASN A 687 -10.83 -17.05 -25.25
C ASN A 687 -10.83 -15.99 -24.14
N ARG A 688 -10.37 -14.78 -24.48
CA ARG A 688 -10.30 -13.65 -23.53
C ARG A 688 -11.63 -13.33 -22.86
N GLU A 689 -12.74 -13.48 -23.57
CA GLU A 689 -14.07 -13.21 -23.00
C GLU A 689 -14.47 -14.23 -21.92
N ALA A 690 -14.12 -15.50 -22.08
CA ALA A 690 -14.39 -16.53 -21.09
C ALA A 690 -13.45 -16.41 -19.86
N ASP A 691 -12.19 -16.08 -20.10
CA ASP A 691 -11.12 -16.29 -19.14
C ASP A 691 -10.58 -14.99 -18.49
N ALA A 692 -11.11 -13.81 -18.86
CA ALA A 692 -10.76 -12.54 -18.21
C ALA A 692 -11.00 -12.62 -16.70
N ARG A 693 -9.99 -12.25 -15.92
CA ARG A 693 -10.00 -12.36 -14.46
C ARG A 693 -10.53 -11.05 -13.85
N PRO A 694 -11.32 -11.10 -12.78
CA PRO A 694 -11.84 -9.89 -12.14
C PRO A 694 -10.77 -9.17 -11.33
N ASP A 695 -10.75 -7.85 -11.45
CA ASP A 695 -10.04 -6.96 -10.54
C ASP A 695 -10.78 -6.85 -9.21
N ILE A 696 -10.15 -6.33 -8.15
CA ILE A 696 -10.91 -6.04 -6.91
C ILE A 696 -11.75 -4.78 -7.10
N VAL A 697 -11.13 -3.65 -7.48
CA VAL A 697 -11.84 -2.40 -7.79
C VAL A 697 -11.50 -1.97 -9.22
N TYR A 698 -12.52 -1.87 -10.07
CA TYR A 698 -12.41 -1.39 -11.44
C TYR A 698 -13.38 -0.24 -11.67
N ILE A 699 -12.87 0.99 -11.78
CA ILE A 699 -13.65 2.20 -12.00
C ILE A 699 -13.23 2.83 -13.32
N THR A 700 -14.15 3.08 -14.23
CA THR A 700 -13.81 3.50 -15.59
C THR A 700 -14.69 4.65 -16.10
N TYR A 701 -14.12 5.57 -16.89
CA TYR A 701 -14.82 6.75 -17.45
C TYR A 701 -15.61 7.54 -16.40
N SER A 702 -15.05 7.65 -15.19
CA SER A 702 -15.75 8.15 -14.01
C SER A 702 -15.06 9.39 -13.45
N LYS A 703 -15.76 10.14 -12.60
CA LYS A 703 -15.22 11.36 -11.98
C LYS A 703 -15.62 11.52 -10.52
N ASP A 704 -14.83 12.26 -9.75
CA ASP A 704 -15.11 12.54 -8.32
C ASP A 704 -15.17 11.23 -7.51
N ILE A 705 -14.06 10.49 -7.51
CA ILE A 705 -13.95 9.15 -6.93
C ILE A 705 -13.06 9.16 -5.70
N THR A 706 -13.55 8.61 -4.59
CA THR A 706 -12.77 8.44 -3.36
C THR A 706 -12.72 6.97 -2.95
N ILE A 707 -11.54 6.38 -2.92
CA ILE A 707 -11.30 5.02 -2.42
C ILE A 707 -10.39 5.13 -1.21
N GLU A 708 -10.88 4.77 -0.04
CA GLU A 708 -10.12 5.02 1.17
C GLU A 708 -10.38 4.06 2.31
N ASN A 709 -9.35 3.78 3.10
CA ASN A 709 -9.48 3.02 4.36
C ASN A 709 -10.18 1.67 4.18
N VAL A 710 -9.76 0.91 3.17
CA VAL A 710 -10.21 -0.47 2.98
C VAL A 710 -9.00 -1.37 2.83
N ASP A 711 -9.13 -2.57 3.37
CA ASP A 711 -8.15 -3.64 3.19
C ASP A 711 -8.53 -4.41 1.93
N MET A 712 -7.54 -4.79 1.11
CA MET A 712 -7.75 -5.63 -0.07
C MET A 712 -6.76 -6.78 -0.06
N LYS A 713 -7.23 -7.99 -0.38
CA LYS A 713 -6.34 -9.15 -0.45
C LYS A 713 -6.75 -10.11 -1.55
N SER A 714 -5.79 -10.92 -1.98
CA SER A 714 -6.02 -12.01 -2.94
C SER A 714 -6.73 -11.56 -4.23
N SER A 715 -6.31 -10.47 -4.87
CA SER A 715 -6.89 -10.08 -6.17
C SER A 715 -6.77 -11.21 -7.19
N ALA A 716 -7.75 -11.44 -8.07
CA ALA A 716 -7.60 -12.44 -9.13
C ALA A 716 -6.75 -11.90 -10.31
N PHE A 717 -6.75 -10.58 -10.50
CA PHE A 717 -5.96 -9.84 -11.49
C PHE A 717 -5.43 -8.54 -10.88
N TRP A 718 -5.61 -7.37 -11.50
CA TRP A 718 -5.19 -6.09 -10.93
C TRP A 718 -6.01 -5.74 -9.69
N THR A 719 -5.46 -4.94 -8.79
CA THR A 719 -6.11 -4.71 -7.49
C THR A 719 -7.01 -3.46 -7.53
N VAL A 720 -6.44 -2.29 -7.85
CA VAL A 720 -7.18 -1.02 -7.91
C VAL A 720 -6.92 -0.33 -9.25
N VAL A 721 -7.96 -0.27 -10.09
CA VAL A 721 -7.86 0.20 -11.47
C VAL A 721 -8.87 1.32 -11.72
N PRO A 722 -8.47 2.59 -11.56
CA PRO A 722 -9.14 3.69 -12.22
C PRO A 722 -8.67 3.77 -13.69
N LEU A 723 -9.62 3.81 -14.63
CA LEU A 723 -9.37 3.89 -16.08
C LEU A 723 -10.10 5.09 -16.69
N SER A 724 -9.42 5.90 -17.50
CA SER A 724 -9.97 7.08 -18.18
C SER A 724 -10.83 7.96 -17.24
N SER A 725 -10.35 8.18 -16.01
CA SER A 725 -11.14 8.77 -14.93
C SER A 725 -10.42 9.95 -14.28
N GLY A 726 -11.18 10.93 -13.79
CA GLY A 726 -10.64 12.20 -13.27
C GLY A 726 -11.10 12.52 -11.84
N ASN A 727 -10.44 13.46 -11.16
CA ASN A 727 -10.81 13.91 -9.81
C ASN A 727 -10.83 12.75 -8.80
N ILE A 728 -9.66 12.15 -8.52
CA ILE A 728 -9.58 10.90 -7.76
C ILE A 728 -8.73 11.06 -6.49
N THR A 729 -9.23 10.53 -5.37
CA THR A 729 -8.44 10.33 -4.16
C THR A 729 -8.38 8.86 -3.79
N ILE A 730 -7.15 8.33 -3.68
CA ILE A 730 -6.89 7.00 -3.15
C ILE A 730 -6.03 7.15 -1.89
N ARG A 731 -6.51 6.68 -0.73
CA ARG A 731 -5.72 6.82 0.49
C ARG A 731 -5.95 5.75 1.55
N ASN A 732 -4.99 5.57 2.44
CA ASN A 732 -5.13 4.68 3.60
C ASN A 732 -5.50 3.24 3.21
N LEU A 733 -5.00 2.75 2.07
CA LEU A 733 -5.26 1.39 1.61
C LEU A 733 -4.20 0.42 2.12
N ASN A 734 -4.62 -0.80 2.39
CA ASN A 734 -3.73 -1.93 2.66
C ASN A 734 -3.98 -3.01 1.60
N LEU A 735 -3.02 -3.25 0.72
CA LEU A 735 -3.11 -4.26 -0.33
C LEU A 735 -2.19 -5.43 -0.01
N ASP A 736 -2.75 -6.63 0.12
CA ASP A 736 -2.05 -7.90 0.37
C ASP A 736 -2.30 -8.88 -0.78
N CYS A 737 -1.67 -8.61 -1.92
CA CYS A 737 -1.89 -9.31 -3.20
C CYS A 737 -0.59 -9.87 -3.81
N MET A 738 0.46 -10.03 -3.01
CA MET A 738 1.80 -10.44 -3.45
C MET A 738 1.94 -11.97 -3.58
N ASN A 739 1.14 -12.58 -4.45
CA ASN A 739 0.99 -14.03 -4.40
C ASN A 739 0.70 -14.78 -5.71
N THR A 740 0.37 -14.10 -6.82
CA THR A 740 0.40 -14.66 -8.19
C THR A 740 0.67 -13.54 -9.23
N PRO A 741 1.03 -13.87 -10.49
CA PRO A 741 1.26 -12.88 -11.55
C PRO A 741 0.05 -12.01 -11.88
N ASN A 742 0.34 -10.82 -12.43
CA ASN A 742 -0.59 -9.78 -12.87
C ASN A 742 -1.53 -9.30 -11.76
N ARG A 743 -1.00 -9.19 -10.55
CA ARG A 743 -1.64 -8.53 -9.41
C ARG A 743 -0.93 -7.23 -9.12
N ASP A 744 -1.00 -6.34 -10.10
CA ASP A 744 -0.60 -4.95 -9.95
C ASP A 744 -1.35 -4.35 -8.74
N GLY A 745 -0.68 -3.45 -8.02
CA GLY A 745 -1.23 -2.82 -6.82
C GLY A 745 -2.25 -1.74 -7.16
N ILE A 746 -1.78 -0.60 -7.64
CA ILE A 746 -2.63 0.50 -8.09
C ILE A 746 -2.25 0.86 -9.52
N ASP A 747 -3.24 0.87 -10.41
CA ASP A 747 -3.06 1.09 -11.84
C ASP A 747 -3.83 2.32 -12.32
N PRO A 748 -3.27 3.54 -12.20
CA PRO A 748 -3.84 4.69 -12.88
C PRO A 748 -3.66 4.53 -14.39
N VAL A 749 -4.77 4.26 -15.08
CA VAL A 749 -4.83 4.12 -16.53
C VAL A 749 -5.55 5.33 -17.10
N ASP A 750 -4.87 6.18 -17.88
CA ASP A 750 -5.50 7.37 -18.49
C ASP A 750 -6.19 8.31 -17.49
N CYS A 751 -5.63 8.43 -16.28
CA CYS A 751 -6.23 9.17 -15.17
C CYS A 751 -5.66 10.57 -15.00
N HIS A 752 -6.48 11.52 -14.54
CA HIS A 752 -6.00 12.86 -14.26
C HIS A 752 -6.57 13.47 -12.99
N ASP A 753 -5.89 14.50 -12.48
CA ASP A 753 -6.29 15.20 -11.25
C ASP A 753 -6.48 14.20 -10.09
N MET A 754 -5.38 13.51 -9.75
CA MET A 754 -5.40 12.39 -8.80
C MET A 754 -4.36 12.54 -7.69
N THR A 755 -4.79 12.27 -6.46
CA THR A 755 -3.89 12.10 -5.31
C THR A 755 -3.93 10.68 -4.75
N ILE A 756 -2.76 10.06 -4.55
CA ILE A 756 -2.61 8.74 -3.92
C ILE A 756 -1.72 8.87 -2.69
N TYR A 757 -2.19 8.52 -1.48
CA TYR A 757 -1.31 8.62 -0.32
C TYR A 757 -1.59 7.71 0.87
N ASN A 758 -0.54 7.47 1.67
CA ASN A 758 -0.61 6.64 2.87
C ASN A 758 -1.14 5.22 2.59
N CYS A 759 -0.68 4.61 1.48
CA CYS A 759 -1.05 3.25 1.10
C CYS A 759 0.12 2.28 1.35
N ASN A 760 -0.21 1.10 1.87
CA ASN A 760 0.70 -0.03 1.92
C ASN A 760 0.34 -0.99 0.78
N ILE A 761 1.28 -1.23 -0.13
CA ILE A 761 1.08 -1.97 -1.37
C ILE A 761 1.99 -3.19 -1.37
N MET A 762 1.39 -4.39 -1.30
CA MET A 762 2.08 -5.65 -1.58
C MET A 762 1.49 -6.25 -2.85
N ALA A 763 2.18 -6.06 -3.98
CA ALA A 763 1.72 -6.43 -5.32
C ALA A 763 2.38 -7.72 -5.82
N GLY A 764 1.60 -8.58 -6.46
CA GLY A 764 2.10 -9.80 -7.13
C GLY A 764 2.73 -9.50 -8.50
N ASP A 765 2.57 -8.27 -8.98
CA ASP A 765 3.22 -7.70 -10.16
C ASP A 765 3.66 -6.27 -9.81
N ASP A 766 3.49 -5.27 -10.68
CA ASP A 766 3.95 -3.90 -10.43
C ASP A 766 3.20 -3.22 -9.26
N GLY A 767 3.91 -2.48 -8.40
CA GLY A 767 3.34 -1.85 -7.19
C GLY A 767 2.40 -0.68 -7.51
N LEU A 768 2.96 0.40 -8.04
CA LEU A 768 2.21 1.54 -8.60
C LEU A 768 2.50 1.64 -10.09
N CYS A 769 1.53 1.30 -10.94
CA CYS A 769 1.75 1.10 -12.37
C CYS A 769 0.88 2.04 -13.22
N PHE A 770 1.49 3.10 -13.72
CA PHE A 770 0.84 4.02 -14.65
C PHE A 770 0.78 3.40 -16.06
N LYS A 771 -0.38 3.53 -16.71
CA LYS A 771 -0.56 3.14 -18.12
C LYS A 771 -1.31 4.25 -18.85
N SER A 772 -1.13 4.35 -20.16
CA SER A 772 -1.84 5.34 -20.99
C SER A 772 -2.26 4.74 -22.32
N SER A 773 -3.57 4.59 -22.53
CA SER A 773 -4.21 3.91 -23.66
C SER A 773 -5.37 4.69 -24.30
N ASP A 774 -5.65 5.88 -23.79
CA ASP A 774 -6.64 6.86 -24.26
C ASP A 774 -5.99 8.24 -24.40
N ASN A 775 -6.56 9.11 -25.23
CA ASN A 775 -5.98 10.40 -25.62
C ASN A 775 -5.75 11.38 -24.45
N VAL A 776 -6.43 11.14 -23.33
CA VAL A 776 -6.26 11.83 -22.06
C VAL A 776 -4.86 11.56 -21.50
N GLY A 777 -4.41 10.31 -21.52
CA GLY A 777 -3.20 9.86 -20.80
C GLY A 777 -3.28 10.12 -19.30
N CYS A 778 -2.14 10.02 -18.60
CA CYS A 778 -2.06 10.34 -17.19
C CYS A 778 -1.48 11.74 -16.98
N TYR A 779 -2.18 12.63 -16.27
CA TYR A 779 -1.62 13.95 -15.95
C TYR A 779 -2.11 14.58 -14.65
N ASN A 780 -1.30 15.45 -14.05
CA ASN A 780 -1.60 16.11 -12.77
C ASN A 780 -1.82 15.10 -11.64
N ILE A 781 -0.76 14.40 -11.25
CA ILE A 781 -0.77 13.32 -10.26
C ILE A 781 0.16 13.65 -9.08
N ASP A 782 -0.29 13.51 -7.83
CA ASP A 782 0.57 13.54 -6.64
C ASP A 782 0.42 12.23 -5.85
N ALA A 783 1.48 11.43 -5.79
CA ALA A 783 1.52 10.16 -5.07
C ALA A 783 2.57 10.22 -3.95
N PHE A 784 2.18 9.98 -2.69
CA PHE A 784 3.12 10.11 -1.58
C PHE A 784 2.85 9.28 -0.33
N ASP A 785 3.86 9.11 0.51
CA ASP A 785 3.77 8.33 1.76
C ASP A 785 3.38 6.86 1.49
N LEU A 786 4.07 6.21 0.54
CA LEU A 786 3.77 4.84 0.12
C LEU A 786 4.79 3.84 0.69
N MET A 787 4.30 2.67 1.09
CA MET A 787 5.14 1.51 1.38
C MET A 787 4.89 0.45 0.32
N ILE A 788 5.88 0.15 -0.52
CA ILE A 788 5.70 -0.66 -1.73
C ILE A 788 6.57 -1.91 -1.69
N GLN A 789 5.94 -3.06 -1.95
CA GLN A 789 6.56 -4.35 -2.23
C GLN A 789 5.97 -4.93 -3.51
N SER A 790 6.80 -5.61 -4.31
CA SER A 790 6.40 -6.04 -5.65
C SER A 790 7.20 -7.24 -6.14
N LEU A 791 6.52 -8.24 -6.72
CA LEU A 791 7.20 -9.31 -7.46
C LEU A 791 7.62 -8.90 -8.89
N ALA A 792 7.36 -7.65 -9.28
CA ALA A 792 7.85 -7.01 -10.50
C ALA A 792 8.53 -5.66 -10.15
N SER A 793 8.04 -4.51 -10.65
CA SER A 793 8.62 -3.19 -10.38
C SER A 793 7.90 -2.48 -9.22
N GLY A 794 8.62 -1.70 -8.42
CA GLY A 794 8.02 -0.91 -7.34
C GLY A 794 7.06 0.16 -7.91
N ILE A 795 7.61 1.06 -8.73
CA ILE A 795 6.86 2.09 -9.45
C ILE A 795 7.15 1.92 -10.94
N LYS A 796 6.12 1.95 -11.79
CA LYS A 796 6.26 1.80 -13.24
C LYS A 796 5.39 2.78 -14.01
N PHE A 797 5.89 3.24 -15.16
CA PHE A 797 5.06 3.67 -16.27
C PHE A 797 5.28 2.68 -17.41
N GLY A 798 4.25 1.92 -17.80
CA GLY A 798 4.39 0.89 -18.81
C GLY A 798 3.58 -0.40 -18.59
N THR A 799 3.55 -1.30 -19.57
CA THR A 799 4.14 -1.11 -20.90
C THR A 799 3.16 -0.48 -21.89
N ASP A 800 1.88 -0.37 -21.55
CA ASP A 800 0.85 0.27 -22.37
C ASP A 800 1.05 1.80 -22.33
N THR A 801 1.85 2.30 -23.27
CA THR A 801 2.47 3.64 -23.28
C THR A 801 2.14 4.37 -24.57
N TYR A 802 0.85 4.62 -24.80
CA TYR A 802 0.36 5.18 -26.05
C TYR A 802 0.31 6.71 -26.04
N TYR A 803 -0.02 7.35 -24.90
CA TYR A 803 -0.30 8.80 -24.86
C TYR A 803 0.62 9.59 -23.94
N CYS A 804 0.38 9.66 -22.63
CA CYS A 804 1.28 10.43 -21.78
C CYS A 804 1.28 10.04 -20.30
N LEU A 805 2.37 10.45 -19.63
CA LEU A 805 2.46 10.69 -18.20
C LEU A 805 3.05 12.09 -18.01
N LYS A 806 2.27 13.06 -17.53
CA LYS A 806 2.71 14.47 -17.42
C LYS A 806 2.41 15.10 -16.07
N ASN A 807 3.27 16.03 -15.63
CA ASN A 807 3.04 16.78 -14.39
C ASN A 807 2.70 15.85 -13.21
N ALA A 808 3.62 14.93 -12.91
CA ALA A 808 3.42 13.90 -11.90
C ALA A 808 4.53 13.98 -10.85
N ARG A 809 4.15 13.87 -9.57
CA ARG A 809 5.08 13.82 -8.45
C ARG A 809 4.86 12.55 -7.65
N ILE A 810 5.92 11.75 -7.49
CA ILE A 810 5.92 10.54 -6.68
C ILE A 810 6.99 10.68 -5.61
N ARG A 811 6.60 10.66 -4.33
CA ARG A 811 7.52 11.03 -3.24
C ARG A 811 7.29 10.33 -1.91
N ASP A 812 8.27 10.41 -1.01
CA ASP A 812 8.13 9.90 0.37
C ASP A 812 7.83 8.38 0.42
N CYS A 813 8.45 7.60 -0.47
CA CYS A 813 8.18 6.16 -0.59
C CYS A 813 9.30 5.32 0.04
N ALA A 814 8.90 4.29 0.78
CA ALA A 814 9.78 3.17 1.12
C ALA A 814 9.47 2.00 0.18
N ILE A 815 10.46 1.62 -0.62
CA ILE A 815 10.34 0.58 -1.64
C ILE A 815 11.23 -0.57 -1.23
N LYS A 816 10.65 -1.75 -1.05
CA LYS A 816 11.40 -2.91 -0.59
C LYS A 816 10.88 -4.20 -1.13
N ASN A 817 11.69 -5.25 -1.08
CA ASN A 817 11.30 -6.58 -1.53
C ASN A 817 10.73 -6.50 -2.96
N VAL A 818 11.53 -5.92 -3.86
CA VAL A 818 11.15 -5.69 -5.27
C VAL A 818 12.00 -6.58 -6.17
N ASN A 819 11.34 -7.43 -6.94
CA ASN A 819 12.00 -8.44 -7.77
C ASN A 819 12.78 -7.84 -8.96
N ARG A 820 12.20 -6.82 -9.60
CA ARG A 820 12.76 -6.09 -10.75
C ARG A 820 13.31 -4.73 -10.30
N CYS A 821 12.85 -3.62 -10.88
CA CYS A 821 13.38 -2.29 -10.58
C CYS A 821 12.55 -1.54 -9.55
N GLY A 822 13.19 -0.69 -8.76
CA GLY A 822 12.51 0.23 -7.85
C GLY A 822 11.63 1.21 -8.62
N VAL A 823 12.19 1.81 -9.69
CA VAL A 823 11.45 2.60 -10.66
C VAL A 823 11.76 2.14 -12.09
N SER A 824 10.71 1.86 -12.85
CA SER A 824 10.76 1.53 -14.28
C SER A 824 9.99 2.60 -15.07
N LEU A 825 10.69 3.53 -15.71
CA LEU A 825 10.09 4.59 -16.53
C LEU A 825 10.25 4.26 -18.01
N GLU A 826 9.20 3.69 -18.60
CA GLU A 826 9.25 3.10 -19.93
C GLU A 826 8.27 3.82 -20.86
N THR A 827 8.70 4.12 -22.08
CA THR A 827 7.76 4.50 -23.15
C THR A 827 8.20 3.92 -24.48
N VAL A 828 7.38 3.04 -25.05
CA VAL A 828 7.75 2.29 -26.27
C VAL A 828 6.65 2.28 -27.34
N ASP A 829 5.45 2.77 -27.02
CA ASP A 829 4.29 2.77 -27.92
C ASP A 829 3.83 4.21 -28.32
N GLY A 830 4.70 5.20 -28.19
CA GLY A 830 4.47 6.58 -28.65
C GLY A 830 4.08 7.59 -27.56
N ALA A 831 4.12 7.21 -26.28
CA ALA A 831 3.79 8.13 -25.19
C ALA A 831 4.87 9.18 -24.89
N ALA A 832 4.39 10.36 -24.51
CA ALA A 832 5.17 11.45 -23.94
C ALA A 832 5.27 11.31 -22.41
N VAL A 833 6.48 11.26 -21.86
CA VAL A 833 6.72 11.45 -20.43
C VAL A 833 7.35 12.81 -20.22
N GLU A 834 6.68 13.69 -19.47
CA GLU A 834 7.10 15.09 -19.34
C GLU A 834 6.83 15.66 -17.95
N ASP A 835 7.78 16.41 -17.39
CA ASP A 835 7.63 17.13 -16.11
C ASP A 835 7.25 16.17 -14.96
N VAL A 836 8.04 15.12 -14.78
CA VAL A 836 7.84 14.09 -13.74
C VAL A 836 8.92 14.18 -12.67
N VAL A 837 8.53 14.14 -11.41
CA VAL A 837 9.44 14.23 -10.26
C VAL A 837 9.31 13.01 -9.36
N PHE A 838 10.41 12.32 -9.14
CA PHE A 838 10.59 11.28 -8.14
C PHE A 838 11.44 11.82 -6.99
N GLU A 839 10.91 11.87 -5.77
CA GLU A 839 11.60 12.54 -4.64
C GLU A 839 11.54 11.75 -3.33
N ARG A 840 12.66 11.55 -2.63
CA ARG A 840 12.71 10.82 -1.34
C ARG A 840 12.20 9.38 -1.46
N LEU A 841 12.91 8.59 -2.27
CA LEU A 841 12.65 7.15 -2.45
C LEU A 841 13.74 6.31 -1.77
N ASP A 842 13.41 5.66 -0.64
CA ASP A 842 14.33 4.77 0.08
C ASP A 842 14.11 3.32 -0.36
N MET A 843 15.10 2.78 -1.06
CA MET A 843 15.07 1.46 -1.71
C MET A 843 16.01 0.49 -0.98
N THR A 844 15.47 -0.60 -0.47
CA THR A 844 16.26 -1.69 0.16
C THR A 844 15.69 -3.03 -0.26
N ASP A 845 16.54 -4.01 -0.58
CA ASP A 845 16.12 -5.28 -1.18
C ASP A 845 15.28 -5.05 -2.43
N VAL A 846 15.85 -4.31 -3.39
CA VAL A 846 15.25 -4.01 -4.70
C VAL A 846 16.18 -4.54 -5.80
N GLY A 847 15.64 -5.07 -6.90
CA GLY A 847 16.47 -5.71 -7.90
C GLY A 847 17.49 -4.78 -8.58
N ALA A 848 17.02 -3.65 -9.11
CA ALA A 848 17.86 -2.54 -9.55
C ALA A 848 17.17 -1.21 -9.17
N PRO A 849 17.90 -0.11 -8.94
CA PRO A 849 17.31 1.15 -8.49
C PRO A 849 16.38 1.77 -9.55
N LEU A 850 16.93 2.12 -10.71
CA LEU A 850 16.23 2.86 -11.76
C LEU A 850 16.47 2.25 -13.15
N TYR A 851 15.39 2.12 -13.91
CA TYR A 851 15.41 1.80 -15.33
C TYR A 851 14.59 2.83 -16.11
N ILE A 852 15.20 3.45 -17.10
CA ILE A 852 14.58 4.48 -17.94
C ILE A 852 14.83 4.10 -19.39
N THR A 853 13.76 3.98 -20.17
CA THR A 853 13.89 3.62 -21.59
C THR A 853 12.88 4.28 -22.50
N VAL A 854 13.34 4.53 -23.72
CA VAL A 854 12.49 4.89 -24.86
C VAL A 854 12.67 3.83 -25.94
N GLY A 855 11.57 3.41 -26.58
CA GLY A 855 11.57 2.37 -27.61
C GLY A 855 10.71 2.70 -28.83
N ALA A 856 10.66 1.74 -29.74
CA ALA A 856 9.98 1.84 -31.04
C ALA A 856 9.09 0.62 -31.32
N ARG A 857 8.45 0.06 -30.27
CA ARG A 857 7.45 -1.00 -30.40
C ARG A 857 6.21 -0.51 -31.13
N ASN A 858 5.87 0.76 -30.97
CA ASN A 858 4.91 1.49 -31.80
C ASN A 858 3.57 0.76 -31.95
N ARG A 859 3.09 0.06 -30.90
CA ARG A 859 1.72 -0.46 -30.93
C ARG A 859 0.77 0.74 -31.04
N LEU A 860 -0.27 0.58 -31.83
CA LEU A 860 -1.25 1.65 -32.07
C LEU A 860 -2.58 1.33 -31.40
N PRO A 861 -3.29 2.35 -30.87
CA PRO A 861 -4.72 2.22 -30.60
C PRO A 861 -5.49 1.82 -31.87
N ARG A 862 -6.64 1.15 -31.73
CA ARG A 862 -7.51 0.86 -32.88
C ARG A 862 -7.92 2.18 -33.57
N GLY A 863 -8.05 2.17 -34.90
CA GLY A 863 -8.57 3.32 -35.67
C GLY A 863 -7.57 4.12 -36.51
N GLY A 864 -6.42 3.54 -36.88
CA GLY A 864 -5.51 4.14 -37.88
C GLY A 864 -4.76 5.39 -37.40
N GLN A 865 -4.56 5.54 -36.09
CA GLN A 865 -3.78 6.63 -35.52
C GLN A 865 -2.34 6.63 -36.07
N PRO A 866 -1.73 7.80 -36.33
CA PRO A 866 -0.35 7.86 -36.80
C PRO A 866 0.61 7.36 -35.72
N ILE A 867 1.69 6.71 -36.13
CA ILE A 867 2.80 6.34 -35.23
C ILE A 867 3.38 7.62 -34.64
N ARG A 868 3.34 7.70 -33.32
CA ARG A 868 4.03 8.74 -32.53
C ARG A 868 5.37 8.20 -32.06
N ARG A 869 6.34 9.09 -31.93
CA ARG A 869 7.62 8.75 -31.30
C ARG A 869 7.50 8.93 -29.79
N SER A 870 7.85 7.89 -29.05
CA SER A 870 7.99 7.97 -27.60
C SER A 870 9.11 8.95 -27.25
N TYR A 871 8.94 9.75 -26.19
CA TYR A 871 10.00 10.57 -25.63
C TYR A 871 9.86 10.73 -24.11
N ILE A 872 10.98 10.97 -23.45
CA ILE A 872 11.07 11.31 -22.03
C ILE A 872 11.81 12.64 -21.93
N LYS A 873 11.19 13.62 -21.28
CA LYS A 873 11.73 14.98 -21.14
C LYS A 873 11.45 15.57 -19.76
N ASN A 874 12.39 16.35 -19.22
CA ASN A 874 12.23 17.09 -17.96
C ASN A 874 11.84 16.18 -16.78
N VAL A 875 12.64 15.15 -16.52
CA VAL A 875 12.41 14.23 -15.40
C VAL A 875 13.43 14.48 -14.30
N THR A 876 12.99 14.60 -13.06
CA THR A 876 13.88 14.79 -11.91
C THR A 876 13.79 13.61 -10.96
N PHE A 877 14.93 13.02 -10.63
CA PHE A 877 15.09 12.11 -9.52
C PHE A 877 15.90 12.80 -8.43
N LYS A 878 15.34 12.94 -7.24
CA LYS A 878 15.93 13.71 -6.15
C LYS A 878 15.83 12.96 -4.83
N ASP A 879 16.90 12.99 -4.03
CA ASP A 879 16.93 12.33 -2.73
C ASP A 879 16.59 10.83 -2.88
N ILE A 880 17.47 10.07 -3.55
CA ILE A 880 17.29 8.65 -3.84
C ILE A 880 18.32 7.83 -3.08
N ARG A 881 17.86 6.82 -2.33
CA ARG A 881 18.72 5.93 -1.55
C ARG A 881 18.50 4.49 -2.02
N PHE A 882 19.59 3.80 -2.36
CA PHE A 882 19.58 2.37 -2.65
C PHE A 882 20.64 1.69 -1.79
N GLU A 883 20.23 0.78 -0.92
CA GLU A 883 21.14 0.18 0.08
C GLU A 883 21.58 -1.24 -0.25
N GLN A 884 20.67 -2.08 -0.76
CA GLN A 884 20.92 -3.51 -0.92
C GLN A 884 20.07 -4.08 -2.05
N PRO A 885 20.65 -4.94 -2.92
CA PRO A 885 19.87 -5.63 -3.94
C PRO A 885 19.02 -6.76 -3.35
N TYR A 886 17.86 -7.01 -3.95
CA TYR A 886 17.03 -8.15 -3.56
C TYR A 886 17.73 -9.49 -3.90
N PRO A 887 17.92 -10.39 -2.93
CA PRO A 887 18.59 -11.68 -3.16
C PRO A 887 17.84 -12.59 -4.14
N PHE A 888 16.51 -12.50 -4.15
CA PHE A 888 15.64 -13.33 -4.99
C PHE A 888 15.20 -12.63 -6.29
N SER A 889 15.94 -11.60 -6.72
CA SER A 889 15.66 -10.94 -7.99
C SER A 889 15.74 -11.87 -9.18
N PHE A 890 14.88 -11.59 -10.17
CA PHE A 890 14.72 -12.29 -11.43
C PHE A 890 16.04 -12.32 -12.20
N THR A 891 16.77 -11.20 -12.23
CA THR A 891 18.16 -11.16 -12.68
C THR A 891 19.05 -10.65 -11.55
N ARG A 892 20.23 -11.27 -11.41
CA ARG A 892 21.22 -10.92 -10.39
C ARG A 892 22.41 -10.15 -10.95
N ASP A 893 22.53 -10.07 -12.27
CA ASP A 893 23.68 -9.54 -12.98
C ASP A 893 23.56 -8.05 -13.34
N ILE A 894 22.38 -7.46 -13.17
CA ILE A 894 22.09 -6.06 -13.49
C ILE A 894 21.53 -5.39 -12.24
N ARG A 895 22.32 -4.51 -11.63
CA ARG A 895 22.01 -3.87 -10.33
C ARG A 895 22.17 -2.34 -10.37
N GLU A 896 22.54 -1.80 -11.53
CA GLU A 896 22.86 -0.40 -11.75
C GLU A 896 21.68 0.39 -12.36
N ASN A 897 21.82 1.72 -12.43
CA ASN A 897 20.85 2.57 -13.11
C ASN A 897 21.09 2.53 -14.62
N MET A 898 20.04 2.31 -15.40
CA MET A 898 20.14 2.28 -16.87
C MET A 898 19.21 3.33 -17.49
N VAL A 899 19.78 4.21 -18.32
CA VAL A 899 19.09 5.26 -19.08
C VAL A 899 19.36 5.01 -20.55
N ILE A 900 18.47 4.28 -21.22
CA ILE A 900 18.69 3.76 -22.58
C ILE A 900 17.60 4.29 -23.52
N GLY A 901 17.93 5.33 -24.28
CA GLY A 901 17.11 5.80 -25.39
C GLY A 901 17.20 4.89 -26.62
N GLN A 902 16.58 5.31 -27.73
CA GLN A 902 16.38 4.43 -28.88
C GLN A 902 17.31 4.75 -30.07
N SER A 903 17.52 6.03 -30.38
CA SER A 903 18.36 6.49 -31.49
C SER A 903 18.70 7.97 -31.34
N LYS A 904 19.52 8.53 -32.25
CA LYS A 904 19.81 9.98 -32.29
C LYS A 904 18.57 10.85 -32.50
N ASP A 905 17.52 10.30 -33.11
CA ASP A 905 16.26 11.00 -33.36
C ASP A 905 15.21 10.75 -32.27
N GLN A 906 15.56 9.96 -31.25
CA GLN A 906 14.66 9.52 -30.19
C GLN A 906 15.44 9.35 -28.87
N LEU A 907 15.89 10.50 -28.37
CA LEU A 907 16.70 10.65 -27.16
C LEU A 907 15.83 10.69 -25.90
N ILE A 908 16.47 10.41 -24.76
CA ILE A 908 15.98 10.81 -23.43
C ILE A 908 16.59 12.18 -23.09
N GLU A 909 15.79 13.19 -22.78
CA GLU A 909 16.25 14.59 -22.66
C GLU A 909 16.01 15.16 -21.26
N ASN A 910 16.92 16.01 -20.77
CA ASN A 910 16.75 16.79 -19.55
C ASN A 910 16.37 15.93 -18.32
N VAL A 911 17.18 14.93 -18.01
CA VAL A 911 17.00 14.12 -16.79
C VAL A 911 18.00 14.55 -15.74
N HIS A 912 17.48 14.89 -14.56
CA HIS A 912 18.26 15.41 -13.45
C HIS A 912 18.32 14.40 -12.31
N PHE A 913 19.53 14.00 -11.93
CA PHE A 913 19.80 13.14 -10.77
C PHE A 913 20.43 13.98 -9.65
N GLU A 914 19.72 14.18 -8.54
CA GLU A 914 20.17 15.00 -7.41
C GLU A 914 20.14 14.21 -6.09
N ASN A 915 21.22 14.28 -5.29
CA ASN A 915 21.33 13.71 -3.95
C ASN A 915 21.07 12.20 -3.91
N PHE A 916 21.96 11.42 -4.53
CA PHE A 916 21.88 9.96 -4.53
C PHE A 916 22.82 9.36 -3.49
N ASP A 917 22.37 8.34 -2.75
CA ASP A 917 23.23 7.45 -1.95
C ASP A 917 23.02 6.00 -2.40
N LEU A 918 23.94 5.51 -3.24
CA LEU A 918 23.88 4.21 -3.88
C LEU A 918 24.94 3.27 -3.29
N LYS A 919 24.51 2.21 -2.62
CA LYS A 919 25.36 1.09 -2.24
C LYS A 919 25.12 -0.07 -3.21
N LEU A 920 26.11 -0.31 -4.09
CA LEU A 920 26.00 -1.25 -5.20
C LEU A 920 27.00 -2.41 -5.04
N PRO A 921 26.69 -3.61 -5.55
CA PRO A 921 27.58 -4.77 -5.37
C PRO A 921 28.97 -4.62 -6.02
N GLY A 922 29.03 -4.00 -7.21
CA GLY A 922 30.24 -3.95 -8.02
C GLY A 922 30.79 -5.35 -8.36
N GLY A 923 32.09 -5.44 -8.64
CA GLY A 923 32.80 -6.70 -8.83
C GLY A 923 33.00 -7.18 -10.27
N MET A 924 32.54 -6.42 -11.28
CA MET A 924 32.82 -6.74 -12.68
C MET A 924 34.32 -6.65 -12.97
N LYS A 925 34.87 -7.65 -13.68
CA LYS A 925 36.31 -7.76 -13.97
C LYS A 925 36.73 -7.08 -15.26
N SER A 926 35.79 -6.82 -16.15
CA SER A 926 35.99 -6.13 -17.42
C SER A 926 34.74 -5.32 -17.76
N LYS A 927 34.91 -4.29 -18.59
CA LYS A 927 33.80 -3.48 -19.10
C LYS A 927 33.00 -4.29 -20.12
N PRO A 928 31.67 -4.48 -19.92
CA PRO A 928 30.80 -5.10 -20.92
C PRO A 928 30.75 -4.31 -22.24
N LYS A 929 30.17 -4.93 -23.27
CA LYS A 929 29.81 -4.20 -24.49
C LYS A 929 28.72 -3.16 -24.18
N PRO A 930 28.65 -2.06 -24.97
CA PRO A 930 27.56 -1.09 -24.84
C PRO A 930 26.19 -1.79 -24.88
N PRO A 931 25.23 -1.42 -24.01
CA PRO A 931 23.90 -2.02 -24.04
C PRO A 931 23.21 -1.78 -25.39
N VAL A 932 22.42 -2.77 -25.82
CA VAL A 932 21.58 -2.64 -27.02
C VAL A 932 20.33 -1.84 -26.71
N VAL A 933 19.72 -1.19 -27.69
CA VAL A 933 18.44 -0.49 -27.53
C VAL A 933 17.26 -1.47 -27.50
N ILE A 934 16.10 -1.05 -26.98
CA ILE A 934 14.95 -1.95 -26.78
C ILE A 934 14.24 -2.30 -28.09
N ASN A 935 14.24 -1.40 -29.07
CA ASN A 935 13.50 -1.52 -30.32
C ASN A 935 12.01 -1.82 -30.09
N ASP A 936 11.52 -2.94 -30.60
CA ASP A 936 10.13 -3.41 -30.55
C ASP A 936 9.87 -4.47 -29.47
N LYS A 937 10.87 -4.76 -28.63
CA LYS A 937 10.77 -5.77 -27.59
C LYS A 937 9.92 -5.29 -26.42
N TYR A 938 9.48 -6.24 -25.60
CA TYR A 938 8.87 -5.94 -24.31
C TYR A 938 9.88 -5.23 -23.40
N PRO A 939 9.57 -4.01 -22.89
CA PRO A 939 10.54 -3.14 -22.23
C PRO A 939 10.86 -3.62 -20.82
N GLU A 940 11.85 -4.49 -20.69
CA GLU A 940 12.37 -4.91 -19.38
C GLU A 940 13.86 -4.61 -19.32
N TYR A 941 14.34 -4.21 -18.14
CA TYR A 941 15.72 -3.74 -17.94
C TYR A 941 16.78 -4.76 -18.34
N ASP A 942 16.45 -6.05 -18.28
CA ASP A 942 17.31 -7.17 -18.66
C ASP A 942 17.42 -7.39 -20.19
N ARG A 943 16.67 -6.64 -21.01
CA ARG A 943 16.66 -6.79 -22.47
C ARG A 943 17.79 -6.05 -23.19
N HIS A 944 18.54 -5.22 -22.46
CA HIS A 944 19.61 -4.39 -23.01
C HIS A 944 21.00 -5.03 -22.95
N GLY A 945 21.14 -6.14 -22.22
CA GLY A 945 22.44 -6.68 -21.81
C GLY A 945 22.98 -6.01 -20.53
N LEU A 946 24.22 -6.31 -20.15
CA LEU A 946 24.81 -5.83 -18.89
C LEU A 946 25.08 -4.33 -18.90
N SER A 947 24.97 -3.69 -17.73
CA SER A 947 25.36 -2.30 -17.53
C SER A 947 26.87 -2.11 -17.75
N SER A 948 27.23 -1.10 -18.55
CA SER A 948 28.62 -0.76 -18.87
C SER A 948 29.28 0.15 -17.82
N GLY A 949 28.49 0.92 -17.05
CA GLY A 949 28.96 1.65 -15.86
C GLY A 949 28.59 0.90 -14.58
N HIS A 950 29.34 1.12 -13.50
CA HIS A 950 29.06 0.49 -12.20
C HIS A 950 28.01 1.24 -11.37
N ALA A 951 27.58 2.43 -11.78
CA ALA A 951 26.47 3.16 -11.17
C ALA A 951 25.42 3.58 -12.21
N PHE A 952 25.86 4.12 -13.35
CA PHE A 952 24.99 4.58 -14.42
C PHE A 952 25.49 4.12 -15.79
N THR A 953 24.56 3.66 -16.63
CA THR A 953 24.80 3.57 -18.08
C THR A 953 23.82 4.46 -18.81
N ILE A 954 24.35 5.39 -19.61
CA ILE A 954 23.59 6.35 -20.39
C ILE A 954 23.83 6.09 -21.87
N LYS A 955 22.75 5.91 -22.62
CA LYS A 955 22.80 5.73 -24.08
C LYS A 955 21.68 6.48 -24.78
N TYR A 956 21.98 7.17 -25.88
CA TYR A 956 21.00 7.96 -26.64
C TYR A 956 20.21 8.92 -25.73
N ALA A 957 20.94 9.82 -25.09
CA ALA A 957 20.37 10.79 -24.17
C ALA A 957 21.04 12.15 -24.33
N LYS A 958 20.36 13.20 -23.84
CA LYS A 958 20.79 14.59 -23.92
C LYS A 958 20.60 15.30 -22.60
N ASN A 959 21.58 16.11 -22.19
CA ASN A 959 21.51 16.96 -21.00
C ASN A 959 21.12 16.17 -19.74
N ILE A 960 21.93 15.16 -19.42
CA ILE A 960 21.76 14.35 -18.21
C ILE A 960 22.67 14.91 -17.14
N THR A 961 22.08 15.47 -16.08
CA THR A 961 22.86 16.18 -15.04
C THR A 961 22.91 15.39 -13.75
N PHE A 962 24.09 15.38 -13.12
CA PHE A 962 24.32 14.76 -11.82
C PHE A 962 24.71 15.81 -10.79
N LYS A 963 24.10 15.75 -9.60
CA LYS A 963 24.42 16.61 -8.46
C LYS A 963 24.43 15.79 -7.18
N ASN A 964 25.55 15.82 -6.45
CA ASN A 964 25.72 15.12 -5.17
C ASN A 964 25.38 13.61 -5.26
N ILE A 965 26.11 12.88 -6.11
CA ILE A 965 25.97 11.43 -6.23
C ILE A 965 27.04 10.75 -5.37
N LYS A 966 26.60 9.94 -4.41
CA LYS A 966 27.47 9.12 -3.58
C LYS A 966 27.30 7.65 -3.98
N VAL A 967 28.37 7.04 -4.44
CA VAL A 967 28.41 5.61 -4.81
C VAL A 967 29.37 4.88 -3.88
N THR A 968 28.88 3.80 -3.26
CA THR A 968 29.67 2.88 -2.45
C THR A 968 29.62 1.50 -3.09
N LEU A 969 30.77 0.93 -3.45
CA LEU A 969 30.86 -0.41 -4.02
C LEU A 969 31.25 -1.44 -2.97
N GLU A 970 30.55 -2.56 -2.91
CA GLU A 970 30.92 -3.68 -2.03
C GLU A 970 32.20 -4.39 -2.52
N LYS A 971 32.38 -4.46 -3.84
CA LYS A 971 33.56 -5.01 -4.50
C LYS A 971 34.10 -4.03 -5.51
N LYS A 972 35.43 -3.97 -5.62
CA LYS A 972 36.11 -3.21 -6.67
C LYS A 972 35.58 -3.64 -8.04
N ASP A 973 35.23 -2.65 -8.87
CA ASP A 973 34.68 -2.84 -10.20
C ASP A 973 35.64 -2.27 -11.26
N ALA A 974 35.70 -2.91 -12.43
CA ALA A 974 36.54 -2.49 -13.55
C ALA A 974 35.84 -1.48 -14.49
N ARG A 975 34.52 -1.33 -14.37
CA ARG A 975 33.76 -0.32 -15.09
C ARG A 975 34.06 1.06 -14.51
N GLU A 976 33.78 2.09 -15.30
CA GLU A 976 33.71 3.47 -14.81
C GLU A 976 32.39 3.70 -14.06
N GLU A 977 32.30 4.78 -13.27
CA GLU A 977 31.07 5.08 -12.51
C GLU A 977 29.87 5.30 -13.43
N THR A 978 30.06 6.14 -14.45
CA THR A 978 29.07 6.42 -15.47
C THR A 978 29.65 6.16 -16.86
N ALA A 979 29.00 5.28 -17.63
CA ALA A 979 29.38 5.00 -19.01
C ALA A 979 28.40 5.69 -19.98
N TYR A 980 28.94 6.43 -20.96
CA TYR A 980 28.17 7.18 -21.95
C TYR A 980 28.33 6.60 -23.36
N PHE A 981 27.23 6.54 -24.11
CA PHE A 981 27.21 6.13 -25.51
C PHE A 981 26.21 6.98 -26.30
N ASP A 982 26.63 7.56 -27.43
CA ASP A 982 25.73 8.39 -28.26
C ASP A 982 25.00 9.47 -27.42
N TYR A 983 25.78 10.19 -26.60
CA TYR A 983 25.31 11.17 -25.63
C TYR A 983 25.56 12.59 -26.14
N GLU A 984 24.61 13.50 -25.88
CA GLU A 984 24.70 14.93 -26.18
C GLU A 984 24.72 15.73 -24.87
N ASP A 985 25.71 16.62 -24.72
CA ASP A 985 25.80 17.52 -23.56
C ASP A 985 24.65 18.55 -23.51
#